data_AF-A0A372DJA8-F1
#
_entry.id   AF-A0A372DJA8-F1
#
_cell.length_a   1.000
_cell.length_b   1.000
_cell.length_c   1.000
_cell.angle_alpha   90.00
_cell.angle_beta   90.00
_cell.angle_gamma   90.00
#
_symmetry.space_group_name_H-M   'P 1'
#
loop_
_entity.id
_entity.type
_entity.pdbx_description
1 polymer ?
#
loop_
_entity_poly.entity_id
_entity_poly.type
_entity_poly.pdbx_seq_one_letter_code
_entity_poly.pdbx_strand_id
1 'polypeptide(L)'
;MQICPQCQCENPDDNKYCQQCGASLDRLLCQECGTENPVGQLTCSDCGEVIGTVLQALLVPPEPDAAWPNPPETNDPDQPFLRYKPLTPIRAIDASAQYQTQVLDQQPYRLRFFDRWLHQPIEGDAEPTLPPSSQPAPNELSIESQIPSIAQPYLLLDSQLGQRLPQVYDTWQGEGWQVLLIEDRSDWKSLSDLWRDPDTPTLQVLHDLYEMLDLWEELIPVQCTASLLVLDNLCVDEDSVLSLKRLHDPTAHPEQPTAASSLTHLGEAWLQLLTQAEHPGADSLINLAQLIARGQFTSPDVVRQHLRLIADNLEQKSPVAAIAATSLSESVAMPASSVVPNGGNPLANLPLSSLRDDDEDDTPTIVLPMKLSSLDEAGRTDIGRQRDHNEDYFGIYTNFQRLETPNGRTVRAHNLYILCDGMGGHASGEVASHLAVKTLQDYFQTHWQNEMPPIEAIREGIFIANQAIYDENQSEQRSGSGRMGTTLVLVLVHNSKVAVAHVGDSRLYRLTRRRGLEQITTDHEVGQREIQRGIDPDAAYSRPDAYQLTQALGPRDNTGVDPEIQFLDLDEDALLLLCSDGLSDNDLVEAHWQTHLAPLISSRANLDQGVSQLVELANQHNGHDNITALLIRAKVQPNMDSMLM
;
A
#
# COMPACT_ATOMS: atom_id res chain seq x y z
N MET A 1 -18.09 3.11 -25.67
CA MET A 1 -18.81 3.44 -24.42
C MET A 1 -17.96 4.39 -23.59
N GLN A 2 -18.61 5.39 -22.96
CA GLN A 2 -18.02 6.30 -21.99
C GLN A 2 -18.41 5.88 -20.56
N ILE A 3 -17.46 5.95 -19.64
CA ILE A 3 -17.64 5.71 -18.21
C ILE A 3 -17.74 7.06 -17.51
N CYS A 4 -18.81 7.26 -16.75
CA CYS A 4 -18.97 8.49 -16.00
C CYS A 4 -17.95 8.55 -14.84
N PRO A 5 -17.17 9.63 -14.70
CA PRO A 5 -16.21 9.75 -13.61
C PRO A 5 -16.86 9.85 -12.22
N GLN A 6 -18.16 10.19 -12.15
CA GLN A 6 -18.89 10.37 -10.90
C GLN A 6 -19.68 9.14 -10.47
N CYS A 7 -20.36 8.44 -11.39
CA CYS A 7 -21.14 7.23 -11.05
C CYS A 7 -20.63 5.91 -11.63
N GLN A 8 -19.54 5.90 -12.40
CA GLN A 8 -18.99 4.71 -13.09
C GLN A 8 -19.96 4.01 -14.07
N CYS A 9 -21.16 4.55 -14.22
CA CYS A 9 -22.22 4.15 -15.11
C CYS A 9 -21.78 4.30 -16.59
N GLU A 10 -22.08 3.28 -17.39
CA GLU A 10 -21.79 3.24 -18.82
C GLU A 10 -22.75 4.13 -19.62
N ASN A 11 -22.19 4.89 -20.55
CA ASN A 11 -22.91 5.82 -21.41
C ASN A 11 -22.52 5.59 -22.88
N PRO A 12 -23.46 5.75 -23.83
CA PRO A 12 -23.15 5.82 -25.26
C PRO A 12 -22.08 6.86 -25.60
N ASP A 13 -21.27 6.60 -26.64
CA ASP A 13 -20.12 7.45 -27.01
C ASP A 13 -20.51 8.86 -27.50
N ASP A 14 -21.77 9.07 -27.89
CA ASP A 14 -22.32 10.35 -28.36
C ASP A 14 -22.90 11.22 -27.24
N ASN A 15 -22.99 10.69 -26.01
CA ASN A 15 -23.53 11.44 -24.89
C ASN A 15 -22.55 12.47 -24.34
N LYS A 16 -23.06 13.67 -24.06
CA LYS A 16 -22.32 14.75 -23.39
C LYS A 16 -22.52 14.78 -21.88
N TYR A 17 -23.57 14.10 -21.41
CA TYR A 17 -23.92 14.04 -20.00
C TYR A 17 -24.24 12.61 -19.64
N CYS A 18 -23.87 12.25 -18.42
CA CYS A 18 -24.19 10.97 -17.82
C CYS A 18 -25.71 10.81 -17.68
N GLN A 19 -26.24 9.68 -18.16
CA GLN A 19 -27.67 9.38 -18.11
C GLN A 19 -28.19 9.07 -16.69
N GLN A 20 -27.31 8.76 -15.75
CA GLN A 20 -27.67 8.42 -14.38
C GLN A 20 -27.49 9.59 -13.40
N CYS A 21 -26.36 10.29 -13.42
CA CYS A 21 -26.08 11.39 -12.47
C CYS A 21 -26.07 12.80 -13.10
N GLY A 22 -26.12 12.92 -14.43
CA GLY A 22 -26.11 14.22 -15.12
C GLY A 22 -24.74 14.90 -15.24
N ALA A 23 -23.65 14.30 -14.74
CA ALA A 23 -22.30 14.82 -14.90
C ALA A 23 -21.91 15.00 -16.37
N SER A 24 -21.14 16.05 -16.70
CA SER A 24 -20.59 16.22 -18.05
C SER A 24 -19.56 15.12 -18.35
N LEU A 25 -19.61 14.59 -19.57
CA LEU A 25 -18.67 13.63 -20.14
C LEU A 25 -17.84 14.25 -21.28
N ASP A 26 -17.98 15.56 -21.50
CA ASP A 26 -17.24 16.34 -22.50
C ASP A 26 -16.42 17.48 -21.89
N ARG A 27 -16.32 17.51 -20.55
CA ARG A 27 -15.52 18.46 -19.77
C ARG A 27 -14.68 17.78 -18.69
N LEU A 28 -13.46 18.28 -18.49
CA LEU A 28 -12.57 17.99 -17.37
C LEU A 28 -12.64 19.15 -16.36
N LEU A 29 -12.84 18.83 -15.09
CA LEU A 29 -12.80 19.81 -14.00
C LEU A 29 -11.35 20.03 -13.55
N CYS A 30 -10.88 21.28 -13.50
CA CYS A 30 -9.59 21.59 -12.91
C CYS A 30 -9.68 21.48 -11.39
N GLN A 31 -8.83 20.64 -10.79
CA GLN A 31 -8.82 20.41 -9.34
C GLN A 31 -8.40 21.66 -8.53
N GLU A 32 -7.53 22.51 -9.11
CA GLU A 32 -7.02 23.70 -8.41
C GLU A 32 -8.00 24.88 -8.38
N CYS A 33 -8.72 25.14 -9.49
CA CYS A 33 -9.57 26.33 -9.62
C CYS A 33 -11.05 26.04 -9.87
N GLY A 34 -11.43 24.78 -10.09
CA GLY A 34 -12.80 24.38 -10.40
C GLY A 34 -13.28 24.74 -11.80
N THR A 35 -12.41 25.25 -12.68
CA THR A 35 -12.78 25.60 -14.06
C THR A 35 -13.03 24.34 -14.90
N GLU A 36 -14.14 24.32 -15.63
CA GLU A 36 -14.45 23.29 -16.62
C GLU A 36 -13.66 23.52 -17.92
N ASN A 37 -12.91 22.52 -18.34
CA ASN A 37 -12.08 22.54 -19.54
C ASN A 37 -12.55 21.46 -20.54
N PRO A 38 -12.42 21.65 -21.85
CA PRO A 38 -12.63 20.58 -22.83
C PRO A 38 -11.78 19.33 -22.53
N VAL A 39 -12.33 18.14 -22.82
CA VAL A 39 -11.57 16.88 -22.78
C VAL A 39 -10.43 16.90 -23.81
N GLY A 40 -9.29 16.30 -23.47
CA GLY A 40 -8.10 16.25 -24.32
C GLY A 40 -7.27 17.53 -24.34
N GLN A 41 -7.52 18.42 -23.38
CA GLN A 41 -6.68 19.58 -23.10
C GLN A 41 -5.62 19.23 -22.05
N LEU A 42 -4.38 19.67 -22.28
CA LEU A 42 -3.25 19.40 -21.38
C LEU A 42 -3.29 20.27 -20.12
N THR A 43 -3.53 21.58 -20.28
CA THR A 43 -3.48 22.57 -19.19
C THR A 43 -4.79 23.33 -19.03
N CYS A 44 -5.11 23.72 -17.80
CA CYS A 44 -6.28 24.52 -17.48
C CYS A 44 -6.22 25.88 -18.19
N SER A 45 -7.34 26.27 -18.78
CA SER A 45 -7.47 27.54 -19.51
C SER A 45 -7.36 28.77 -18.62
N ASP A 46 -7.57 28.62 -17.31
CA ASP A 46 -7.63 29.71 -16.34
C ASP A 46 -6.34 29.79 -15.49
N CYS A 47 -6.03 28.75 -14.71
CA CYS A 47 -4.86 28.74 -13.82
C CYS A 47 -3.57 28.19 -14.46
N GLY A 48 -3.65 27.55 -15.64
CA GLY A 48 -2.49 26.95 -16.31
C GLY A 48 -2.05 25.58 -15.79
N GLU A 49 -2.69 25.05 -14.75
CA GLU A 49 -2.36 23.75 -14.14
C GLU A 49 -2.53 22.58 -15.10
N VAL A 50 -1.73 21.52 -14.98
CA VAL A 50 -1.89 20.32 -15.83
C VAL A 50 -3.16 19.57 -15.42
N ILE A 51 -4.08 19.40 -16.37
CA ILE A 51 -5.38 18.72 -16.17
C ILE A 51 -5.54 17.47 -17.06
N GLY A 52 -4.69 17.32 -18.07
CA GLY A 52 -4.72 16.20 -18.99
C GLY A 52 -3.92 15.01 -18.46
N THR A 53 -4.36 13.80 -18.79
CA THR A 53 -3.63 12.57 -18.46
C THR A 53 -2.47 12.38 -19.45
N VAL A 54 -1.26 12.65 -18.99
CA VAL A 54 -0.02 12.38 -19.74
C VAL A 54 0.50 11.00 -19.37
N LEU A 55 0.86 10.22 -20.39
CA LEU A 55 1.31 8.84 -20.25
C LEU A 55 2.61 8.64 -21.02
N GLN A 56 3.41 7.69 -20.56
CA GLN A 56 4.56 7.22 -21.30
C GLN A 56 4.14 6.07 -22.22
N ALA A 57 4.39 6.21 -23.53
CA ALA A 57 4.14 5.17 -24.51
C ALA A 57 5.43 4.43 -24.84
N LEU A 58 5.40 3.10 -24.69
CA LEU A 58 6.42 2.17 -25.17
C LEU A 58 5.92 1.48 -26.44
N LEU A 59 6.76 1.45 -27.46
CA LEU A 59 6.37 1.11 -28.83
C LEU A 59 7.34 0.11 -29.44
N VAL A 60 6.80 -0.90 -30.13
CA VAL A 60 7.54 -1.70 -31.12
C VAL A 60 6.93 -1.42 -32.48
N PRO A 61 7.56 -0.57 -33.32
CA PRO A 61 7.06 -0.25 -34.64
C PRO A 61 7.30 -1.40 -35.64
N PRO A 62 6.54 -1.45 -36.75
CA PRO A 62 6.74 -2.43 -37.82
C PRO A 62 8.08 -2.23 -38.56
N GLU A 63 8.56 -0.98 -38.63
CA GLU A 63 9.83 -0.61 -39.24
C GLU A 63 10.56 0.41 -38.34
N PRO A 64 11.91 0.44 -38.34
CA PRO A 64 12.67 1.46 -37.64
C PRO A 64 12.27 2.87 -38.11
N ASP A 65 12.14 3.81 -37.16
CA ASP A 65 11.78 5.22 -37.40
C ASP A 65 10.36 5.46 -37.97
N ALA A 66 9.45 4.48 -37.84
CA ALA A 66 8.05 4.69 -38.18
C ALA A 66 7.44 5.85 -37.35
N ALA A 67 6.75 6.77 -38.03
CA ALA A 67 6.04 7.86 -37.37
C ALA A 67 4.82 7.32 -36.60
N TRP A 68 4.39 8.05 -35.55
CA TRP A 68 3.16 7.74 -34.83
C TRP A 68 2.02 7.56 -35.84
N PRO A 69 1.29 6.43 -35.81
CA PRO A 69 0.25 6.18 -36.79
C PRO A 69 -0.78 7.31 -36.77
N ASN A 70 -0.86 8.02 -37.89
CA ASN A 70 -2.00 8.85 -38.23
C ASN A 70 -2.78 8.02 -39.25
N PRO A 71 -3.65 7.10 -38.79
CA PRO A 71 -4.42 6.29 -39.71
C PRO A 71 -5.17 7.22 -40.69
N PRO A 72 -5.38 6.81 -41.95
CA PRO A 72 -6.19 7.57 -42.90
C PRO A 72 -7.57 7.86 -42.28
N GLU A 73 -8.34 8.80 -42.84
CA GLU A 73 -9.74 9.09 -42.45
C GLU A 73 -10.65 7.86 -42.57
N THR A 74 -10.41 6.83 -41.77
CA THR A 74 -11.33 5.74 -41.50
C THR A 74 -12.29 6.29 -40.49
N ASN A 75 -13.59 6.29 -40.86
CA ASN A 75 -14.71 6.63 -39.98
C ASN A 75 -14.89 5.62 -38.82
N ASP A 76 -13.83 4.94 -38.39
CA ASP A 76 -13.83 4.06 -37.24
C ASP A 76 -13.32 4.86 -36.02
N PRO A 77 -14.23 5.44 -35.22
CA PRO A 77 -13.85 6.19 -34.04
C PRO A 77 -13.20 5.29 -32.96
N ASP A 78 -13.22 3.96 -33.09
CA ASP A 78 -12.63 3.01 -32.14
C ASP A 78 -11.16 2.66 -32.46
N GLN A 79 -10.44 3.47 -33.23
CA GLN A 79 -8.99 3.27 -33.39
C GLN A 79 -8.18 3.87 -32.23
N PRO A 80 -7.34 3.08 -31.53
CA PRO A 80 -6.59 3.53 -30.35
C PRO A 80 -5.63 4.69 -30.64
N PHE A 81 -5.01 4.69 -31.82
CA PHE A 81 -4.09 5.76 -32.22
C PHE A 81 -4.74 7.15 -32.36
N LEU A 82 -6.06 7.23 -32.53
CA LEU A 82 -6.80 8.49 -32.59
C LEU A 82 -7.16 9.06 -31.21
N ARG A 83 -7.12 8.22 -30.15
CA ARG A 83 -7.36 8.63 -28.77
C ARG A 83 -6.13 9.31 -28.15
N TYR A 84 -4.94 8.83 -28.50
CA TYR A 84 -3.70 9.27 -27.87
C TYR A 84 -2.90 10.18 -28.80
N LYS A 85 -2.63 11.40 -28.32
CA LYS A 85 -1.88 12.39 -29.08
C LYS A 85 -0.43 12.44 -28.60
N PRO A 86 0.57 12.21 -29.47
CA PRO A 86 1.97 12.35 -29.09
C PRO A 86 2.30 13.81 -28.77
N LEU A 87 2.94 14.02 -27.61
CA LEU A 87 3.45 15.31 -27.12
C LEU A 87 4.93 15.48 -27.46
N THR A 88 5.68 14.39 -27.54
CA THR A 88 7.11 14.39 -27.85
C THR A 88 7.42 13.52 -29.08
N PRO A 89 8.52 13.79 -29.81
CA PRO A 89 8.94 12.92 -30.92
C PRO A 89 9.23 11.51 -30.42
N ILE A 90 8.92 10.50 -31.24
CA ILE A 90 9.30 9.11 -30.97
C ILE A 90 10.83 9.00 -30.95
N ARG A 91 11.38 8.37 -29.92
CA ARG A 91 12.83 8.17 -29.73
C ARG A 91 13.12 6.70 -29.45
N ALA A 92 14.21 6.19 -30.02
CA ALA A 92 14.73 4.88 -29.64
C ALA A 92 15.15 4.88 -28.17
N ILE A 93 14.86 3.79 -27.46
CA ILE A 93 15.18 3.64 -26.03
C ILE A 93 16.64 3.24 -25.83
N ASP A 94 17.13 2.32 -26.65
CA ASP A 94 18.47 1.75 -26.61
C ASP A 94 18.78 1.08 -27.98
N ALA A 95 19.63 0.06 -28.01
CA ALA A 95 19.91 -0.73 -29.22
C ALA A 95 18.80 -1.76 -29.55
N SER A 96 17.72 -1.81 -28.77
CA SER A 96 16.55 -2.63 -29.03
C SER A 96 15.69 -2.07 -30.17
N ALA A 97 14.73 -2.88 -30.60
CA ALA A 97 13.65 -2.44 -31.49
C ALA A 97 12.53 -1.69 -30.75
N GLN A 98 12.77 -1.20 -29.51
CA GLN A 98 11.79 -0.46 -28.72
C GLN A 98 12.01 1.06 -28.78
N TYR A 99 10.89 1.77 -28.82
CA TYR A 99 10.81 3.22 -28.93
C TYR A 99 9.89 3.78 -27.85
N GLN A 100 10.06 5.07 -27.55
CA GLN A 100 9.27 5.78 -26.55
C GLN A 100 8.79 7.16 -27.02
N THR A 101 7.65 7.60 -26.48
CA THR A 101 7.12 8.97 -26.60
C THR A 101 6.17 9.26 -25.44
N GLN A 102 5.93 10.52 -25.13
CA GLN A 102 4.86 10.94 -24.22
C GLN A 102 3.58 11.18 -25.01
N VAL A 103 2.45 10.70 -24.51
CA VAL A 103 1.14 10.88 -25.14
C VAL A 103 0.13 11.50 -24.18
N LEU A 104 -0.80 12.27 -24.73
CA LEU A 104 -1.96 12.81 -24.02
C LEU A 104 -3.19 11.98 -24.35
N ASP A 105 -3.93 11.51 -23.33
CA ASP A 105 -5.25 10.92 -23.54
C ASP A 105 -6.27 12.01 -23.90
N GLN A 106 -6.81 11.94 -25.11
CA GLN A 106 -7.82 12.86 -25.60
C GLN A 106 -9.25 12.45 -25.25
N GLN A 107 -9.46 11.25 -24.72
CA GLN A 107 -10.76 10.68 -24.38
C GLN A 107 -10.74 9.87 -23.07
N PRO A 108 -10.30 10.44 -21.92
CA PRO A 108 -10.19 9.77 -20.62
C PRO A 108 -11.47 9.05 -20.15
N TYR A 109 -12.65 9.58 -20.48
CA TYR A 109 -13.91 8.94 -20.09
C TYR A 109 -14.29 7.77 -20.97
N ARG A 110 -13.64 7.55 -22.12
CA ARG A 110 -13.94 6.40 -22.97
C ARG A 110 -13.31 5.15 -22.37
N LEU A 111 -14.05 4.05 -22.38
CA LEU A 111 -13.55 2.75 -21.91
C LEU A 111 -12.28 2.38 -22.69
N ARG A 112 -11.21 2.04 -21.96
CA ARG A 112 -9.87 1.75 -22.51
C ARG A 112 -9.86 0.42 -23.27
N PHE A 113 -8.92 0.24 -24.19
CA PHE A 113 -8.85 -1.01 -24.96
C PHE A 113 -8.53 -2.19 -24.06
N PHE A 114 -7.62 -1.98 -23.13
CA PHE A 114 -7.28 -2.93 -22.08
C PHE A 114 -8.50 -3.31 -21.22
N ASP A 115 -9.34 -2.34 -20.81
CA ASP A 115 -10.56 -2.65 -20.03
C ASP A 115 -11.59 -3.43 -20.87
N ARG A 116 -11.76 -3.07 -22.15
CA ARG A 116 -12.66 -3.80 -23.07
C ARG A 116 -12.25 -5.26 -23.21
N TRP A 117 -10.94 -5.54 -23.18
CA TRP A 117 -10.40 -6.90 -23.19
C TRP A 117 -10.70 -7.65 -21.89
N LEU A 118 -10.47 -7.01 -20.73
CA LEU A 118 -10.71 -7.63 -19.42
C LEU A 118 -12.18 -8.02 -19.19
N HIS A 119 -13.10 -7.32 -19.85
CA HIS A 119 -14.55 -7.53 -19.75
C HIS A 119 -15.19 -8.31 -20.91
N GLN A 120 -14.41 -8.94 -21.80
CA GLN A 120 -15.02 -9.83 -22.81
C GLN A 120 -15.55 -11.11 -22.14
N PRO A 121 -16.83 -11.46 -22.34
CA PRO A 121 -17.36 -12.73 -21.86
C PRO A 121 -16.63 -13.87 -22.55
N ILE A 122 -16.17 -14.85 -21.77
CA ILE A 122 -15.68 -16.13 -22.28
C ILE A 122 -16.86 -16.74 -23.07
N GLU A 123 -16.75 -16.86 -24.39
CA GLU A 123 -17.73 -17.59 -25.18
C GLU A 123 -17.70 -19.06 -24.75
N GLY A 124 -18.57 -19.44 -23.81
CA GLY A 124 -18.57 -20.79 -23.28
C GLY A 124 -19.46 -21.09 -22.07
N ASP A 125 -20.48 -20.28 -21.76
CA ASP A 125 -21.50 -20.68 -20.78
C ASP A 125 -22.49 -21.66 -21.41
N ALA A 126 -22.11 -22.94 -21.42
CA ALA A 126 -23.04 -24.05 -21.47
C ALA A 126 -22.68 -25.02 -20.32
N GLU A 127 -23.69 -25.36 -19.50
CA GLU A 127 -23.61 -26.24 -18.34
C GLU A 127 -22.67 -27.46 -18.51
N PRO A 128 -21.94 -27.87 -17.46
CA PRO A 128 -20.97 -28.96 -17.54
C PRO A 128 -21.70 -30.31 -17.66
N THR A 129 -21.68 -30.89 -18.87
CA THR A 129 -21.94 -32.32 -19.06
C THR A 129 -20.70 -33.00 -19.62
N LEU A 130 -19.98 -33.75 -18.77
CA LEU A 130 -19.02 -34.79 -19.19
C LEU A 130 -19.77 -35.88 -19.97
N PRO A 131 -19.22 -36.57 -21.02
CA PRO A 131 -17.89 -37.22 -21.07
C PRO A 131 -17.30 -37.34 -22.54
N PRO A 132 -16.49 -38.37 -22.91
CA PRO A 132 -15.11 -38.70 -22.52
C PRO A 132 -14.09 -38.63 -23.69
N SER A 133 -12.81 -38.49 -23.34
CA SER A 133 -11.62 -38.96 -24.07
C SER A 133 -11.57 -38.81 -25.61
N SER A 134 -10.96 -37.73 -26.09
CA SER A 134 -10.13 -37.76 -27.31
C SER A 134 -9.31 -36.48 -27.41
N GLN A 135 -8.04 -36.63 -27.80
CA GLN A 135 -7.02 -35.58 -27.92
C GLN A 135 -7.54 -34.32 -28.63
N PRO A 136 -7.11 -33.11 -28.23
CA PRO A 136 -7.52 -31.89 -28.93
C PRO A 136 -6.86 -31.83 -30.31
N ALA A 137 -7.67 -31.53 -31.32
CA ALA A 137 -7.23 -31.19 -32.67
C ALA A 137 -6.69 -29.74 -32.69
N PRO A 138 -5.73 -29.41 -33.57
CA PRO A 138 -5.10 -28.10 -33.60
C PRO A 138 -6.02 -27.11 -34.32
N ASN A 139 -6.89 -26.43 -33.59
CA ASN A 139 -7.59 -25.23 -34.08
C ASN A 139 -8.16 -24.36 -32.94
N GLU A 140 -7.42 -24.24 -31.83
CA GLU A 140 -7.59 -23.14 -30.89
C GLU A 140 -6.76 -21.97 -31.42
N LEU A 141 -7.39 -20.99 -32.08
CA LEU A 141 -6.80 -19.66 -32.18
C LEU A 141 -7.01 -18.99 -30.83
N SER A 142 -5.99 -19.15 -29.99
CA SER A 142 -5.96 -18.83 -28.56
C SER A 142 -6.15 -17.33 -28.28
N ILE A 143 -6.98 -17.05 -27.27
CA ILE A 143 -7.23 -15.73 -26.66
C ILE A 143 -5.93 -15.03 -26.19
N GLU A 144 -4.84 -15.78 -26.00
CA GLU A 144 -3.47 -15.29 -25.73
C GLU A 144 -2.87 -14.45 -26.88
N SER A 145 -3.42 -14.49 -28.09
CA SER A 145 -2.81 -13.86 -29.26
C SER A 145 -3.10 -12.37 -29.41
N GLN A 146 -3.75 -11.69 -28.45
CA GLN A 146 -4.12 -10.26 -28.55
C GLN A 146 -3.37 -9.31 -27.61
N ILE A 147 -2.80 -9.79 -26.50
CA ILE A 147 -1.99 -8.94 -25.60
C ILE A 147 -0.59 -8.80 -26.21
N PRO A 148 -0.10 -7.57 -26.43
CA PRO A 148 1.25 -7.38 -26.95
C PRO A 148 2.29 -7.97 -26.00
N SER A 149 3.32 -8.62 -26.55
CA SER A 149 4.40 -9.21 -25.75
C SER A 149 5.09 -8.20 -24.83
N ILE A 150 5.14 -6.93 -25.24
CA ILE A 150 5.71 -5.83 -24.44
C ILE A 150 4.94 -5.56 -23.13
N ALA A 151 3.65 -5.90 -23.06
CA ALA A 151 2.80 -5.68 -21.88
C ALA A 151 2.84 -6.84 -20.87
N GLN A 152 3.16 -8.06 -21.32
CA GLN A 152 3.06 -9.27 -20.49
C GLN A 152 3.88 -9.21 -19.19
N PRO A 153 5.16 -8.75 -19.18
CA PRO A 153 5.94 -8.68 -17.94
C PRO A 153 5.31 -7.77 -16.89
N TYR A 154 4.70 -6.65 -17.32
CA TYR A 154 4.01 -5.73 -16.42
C TYR A 154 2.79 -6.38 -15.78
N LEU A 155 1.95 -7.03 -16.59
CA LEU A 155 0.73 -7.67 -16.10
C LEU A 155 1.01 -8.83 -15.14
N LEU A 156 2.08 -9.59 -15.38
CA LEU A 156 2.49 -10.66 -14.48
C LEU A 156 2.98 -10.14 -13.12
N LEU A 157 3.69 -9.00 -13.13
CA LEU A 157 4.28 -8.42 -11.92
C LEU A 157 3.39 -7.42 -11.19
N ASP A 158 2.30 -6.95 -11.80
CA ASP A 158 1.43 -5.90 -11.25
C ASP A 158 0.94 -6.23 -9.83
N SER A 159 0.51 -7.48 -9.62
CA SER A 159 0.05 -7.97 -8.31
C SER A 159 1.14 -8.06 -7.24
N GLN A 160 2.41 -8.18 -7.64
CA GLN A 160 3.54 -8.46 -6.73
C GLN A 160 4.33 -7.19 -6.40
N LEU A 161 4.56 -6.33 -7.39
CA LEU A 161 5.46 -5.17 -7.26
C LEU A 161 4.71 -3.84 -7.04
N GLY A 162 3.39 -3.80 -7.29
CA GLY A 162 2.54 -2.64 -7.02
C GLY A 162 3.15 -1.33 -7.55
N GLN A 163 3.31 -0.34 -6.65
CA GLN A 163 3.81 1.00 -7.02
C GLN A 163 5.27 1.02 -7.48
N ARG A 164 6.06 -0.03 -7.29
CA ARG A 164 7.47 -0.08 -7.76
C ARG A 164 7.57 -0.15 -9.27
N LEU A 165 6.54 -0.66 -9.94
CA LEU A 165 6.40 -0.60 -11.39
C LEU A 165 5.40 0.47 -11.81
N PRO A 166 5.59 1.11 -12.97
CA PRO A 166 4.62 2.05 -13.50
C PRO A 166 3.36 1.30 -13.91
N GLN A 167 2.21 1.82 -13.49
CA GLN A 167 0.92 1.20 -13.76
C GLN A 167 0.65 1.13 -15.26
N VAL A 168 0.12 0.00 -15.73
CA VAL A 168 -0.36 -0.14 -17.11
C VAL A 168 -1.66 0.62 -17.28
N TYR A 169 -1.67 1.57 -18.22
CA TYR A 169 -2.84 2.39 -18.52
C TYR A 169 -3.68 1.79 -19.64
N ASP A 170 -3.07 1.47 -20.79
CA ASP A 170 -3.73 0.85 -21.93
C ASP A 170 -2.70 0.10 -22.80
N THR A 171 -3.14 -0.87 -23.60
CA THR A 171 -2.25 -1.61 -24.50
C THR A 171 -3.01 -2.23 -25.67
N TRP A 172 -2.38 -2.27 -26.84
CA TRP A 172 -2.93 -2.90 -28.04
C TRP A 172 -1.84 -3.28 -29.03
N GLN A 173 -2.20 -4.14 -29.99
CA GLN A 173 -1.38 -4.46 -31.15
C GLN A 173 -2.22 -4.39 -32.42
N GLY A 174 -1.63 -3.90 -33.51
CA GLY A 174 -2.31 -3.73 -34.79
C GLY A 174 -1.40 -3.12 -35.85
N GLU A 175 -1.59 -3.51 -37.11
CA GLU A 175 -0.78 -3.00 -38.25
C GLU A 175 0.74 -3.17 -38.07
N GLY A 176 1.16 -4.21 -37.33
CA GLY A 176 2.56 -4.49 -37.01
C GLY A 176 3.13 -3.66 -35.85
N TRP A 177 2.33 -2.79 -35.23
CA TRP A 177 2.69 -2.11 -33.99
C TRP A 177 2.35 -2.95 -32.76
N GLN A 178 3.20 -2.85 -31.75
CA GLN A 178 2.85 -3.15 -30.36
C GLN A 178 2.96 -1.87 -29.54
N VAL A 179 1.92 -1.56 -28.77
CA VAL A 179 1.86 -0.34 -27.96
C VAL A 179 1.48 -0.68 -26.52
N LEU A 180 2.24 -0.11 -25.58
CA LEU A 180 1.98 -0.16 -24.16
C LEU A 180 2.03 1.27 -23.61
N LEU A 181 0.96 1.70 -22.95
CA LEU A 181 0.91 2.97 -22.24
C LEU A 181 1.03 2.72 -20.74
N ILE A 182 1.94 3.42 -20.09
CA ILE A 182 2.21 3.32 -18.66
C ILE A 182 2.21 4.71 -18.00
N GLU A 183 2.13 4.72 -16.66
CA GLU A 183 2.36 5.92 -15.85
C GLU A 183 3.69 6.60 -16.24
N ASP A 184 3.65 7.91 -16.48
CA ASP A 184 4.86 8.69 -16.73
C ASP A 184 5.57 9.03 -15.41
N ARG A 185 6.79 8.51 -15.26
CA ARG A 185 7.67 8.73 -14.10
C ARG A 185 8.92 9.53 -14.46
N SER A 186 8.92 10.20 -15.61
CA SER A 186 10.09 10.93 -16.11
C SER A 186 10.55 12.05 -15.17
N ASP A 187 9.62 12.66 -14.44
CA ASP A 187 9.88 13.77 -13.51
C ASP A 187 10.25 13.33 -12.09
N TRP A 188 10.24 12.03 -11.80
CA TRP A 188 10.57 11.51 -10.47
C TRP A 188 12.07 11.67 -10.16
N LYS A 189 12.42 11.86 -8.88
CA LYS A 189 13.82 12.01 -8.45
C LYS A 189 14.58 10.73 -8.79
N SER A 190 15.69 10.87 -9.51
CA SER A 190 16.57 9.74 -9.82
C SER A 190 17.20 9.18 -8.54
N LEU A 191 17.39 7.86 -8.46
CA LEU A 191 18.08 7.24 -7.32
C LEU A 191 19.52 7.79 -7.19
N SER A 192 20.18 8.01 -8.31
CA SER A 192 21.54 8.58 -8.34
C SER A 192 21.59 10.00 -7.78
N ASP A 193 20.55 10.81 -8.01
CA ASP A 193 20.45 12.17 -7.46
C ASP A 193 20.07 12.15 -5.97
N LEU A 194 19.26 11.18 -5.53
CA LEU A 194 19.00 10.94 -4.11
C LEU A 194 20.29 10.61 -3.37
N TRP A 195 21.11 9.69 -3.88
CA TRP A 195 22.34 9.27 -3.18
C TRP A 195 23.45 10.32 -3.19
N ARG A 196 23.45 11.25 -4.15
CA ARG A 196 24.38 12.40 -4.18
C ARG A 196 24.03 13.48 -3.17
N ASP A 197 22.79 13.47 -2.68
CA ASP A 197 22.32 14.41 -1.68
C ASP A 197 23.09 14.17 -0.37
N PRO A 198 23.85 15.17 0.15
CA PRO A 198 24.66 14.98 1.36
C PRO A 198 23.81 14.73 2.62
N ASP A 199 22.52 15.07 2.58
CA ASP A 199 21.58 14.82 3.66
C ASP A 199 20.99 13.40 3.57
N THR A 200 21.27 12.65 2.50
CA THR A 200 20.87 11.24 2.41
C THR A 200 21.64 10.41 3.43
N PRO A 201 20.97 9.56 4.21
CA PRO A 201 21.62 8.67 5.17
C PRO A 201 22.21 7.43 4.49
N THR A 202 23.34 6.92 5.01
CA THR A 202 23.92 5.64 4.54
C THR A 202 22.95 4.46 4.71
N LEU A 203 22.01 4.55 5.65
CA LEU A 203 20.97 3.54 5.87
C LEU A 203 19.86 3.57 4.82
N GLN A 204 19.53 4.76 4.30
CA GLN A 204 18.63 4.85 3.15
C GLN A 204 19.29 4.17 1.95
N VAL A 205 20.58 4.46 1.71
CA VAL A 205 21.35 3.77 0.65
C VAL A 205 21.37 2.25 0.88
N LEU A 206 21.54 1.79 2.12
CA LEU A 206 21.50 0.36 2.45
C LEU A 206 20.12 -0.25 2.18
N HIS A 207 19.04 0.45 2.56
CA HIS A 207 17.67 0.03 2.30
C HIS A 207 17.41 -0.02 0.79
N ASP A 208 17.79 0.99 0.03
CA ASP A 208 17.65 1.02 -1.42
C ASP A 208 18.39 -0.15 -2.08
N LEU A 209 19.60 -0.49 -1.61
CA LEU A 209 20.34 -1.69 -2.07
C LEU A 209 19.60 -2.98 -1.74
N TYR A 210 18.99 -3.08 -0.56
CA TYR A 210 18.14 -4.21 -0.20
C TYR A 210 16.93 -4.32 -1.14
N GLU A 211 16.26 -3.20 -1.40
CA GLU A 211 15.10 -3.14 -2.29
C GLU A 211 15.45 -3.45 -3.75
N MET A 212 16.64 -3.03 -4.22
CA MET A 212 17.17 -3.44 -5.52
C MET A 212 17.34 -4.96 -5.60
N LEU A 213 17.74 -5.60 -4.51
CA LEU A 213 17.93 -7.06 -4.48
C LEU A 213 16.60 -7.82 -4.47
N ASP A 214 15.60 -7.32 -3.73
CA ASP A 214 14.25 -7.88 -3.77
C ASP A 214 13.62 -7.73 -5.16
N LEU A 215 13.72 -6.54 -5.77
CA LEU A 215 13.29 -6.34 -7.16
C LEU A 215 14.04 -7.24 -8.14
N TRP A 216 15.33 -7.52 -7.89
CA TRP A 216 16.12 -8.39 -8.76
C TRP A 216 15.54 -9.80 -8.83
N GLU A 217 15.14 -10.37 -7.70
CA GLU A 217 14.56 -11.71 -7.64
C GLU A 217 13.21 -11.78 -8.37
N GLU A 218 12.35 -10.78 -8.18
CA GLU A 218 11.04 -10.71 -8.86
C GLU A 218 11.16 -10.51 -10.37
N LEU A 219 12.24 -9.87 -10.84
CA LEU A 219 12.48 -9.65 -12.27
C LEU A 219 13.12 -10.85 -12.99
N ILE A 220 13.66 -11.84 -12.28
CA ILE A 220 14.28 -13.03 -12.89
C ILE A 220 13.27 -13.86 -13.69
N PRO A 221 12.09 -14.24 -13.15
CA PRO A 221 11.12 -15.08 -13.87
C PRO A 221 10.65 -14.47 -15.19
N VAL A 222 10.53 -13.13 -15.24
CA VAL A 222 10.10 -12.40 -16.45
C VAL A 222 11.27 -11.93 -17.34
N GLN A 223 12.51 -12.25 -16.96
CA GLN A 223 13.74 -11.91 -17.70
C GLN A 223 14.00 -10.40 -17.88
N CYS A 224 13.44 -9.56 -16.99
CA CYS A 224 13.56 -8.09 -17.06
C CYS A 224 14.60 -7.51 -16.09
N THR A 225 15.57 -8.29 -15.63
CA THR A 225 16.60 -7.84 -14.65
C THR A 225 17.46 -6.68 -15.17
N ALA A 226 17.61 -6.54 -16.49
CA ALA A 226 18.28 -5.40 -17.12
C ALA A 226 17.67 -4.04 -16.70
N SER A 227 16.40 -4.03 -16.29
CA SER A 227 15.71 -2.82 -15.81
C SER A 227 16.38 -2.19 -14.58
N LEU A 228 17.08 -2.99 -13.75
CA LEU A 228 17.83 -2.50 -12.59
C LEU A 228 19.28 -2.08 -12.93
N LEU A 229 19.78 -2.48 -14.10
CA LEU A 229 21.16 -2.19 -14.52
C LEU A 229 21.28 -0.84 -15.25
N VAL A 230 20.18 -0.35 -15.81
CA VAL A 230 20.10 0.98 -16.43
C VAL A 230 19.88 2.02 -15.34
N LEU A 231 20.93 2.71 -14.91
CA LEU A 231 20.88 3.60 -13.74
C LEU A 231 19.84 4.73 -13.86
N ASP A 232 19.65 5.29 -15.06
CA ASP A 232 18.67 6.35 -15.32
C ASP A 232 17.21 5.87 -15.24
N ASN A 233 16.99 4.56 -15.21
CA ASN A 233 15.69 3.92 -15.03
C ASN A 233 15.28 3.81 -13.55
N LEU A 234 16.24 3.93 -12.64
CA LEU A 234 16.02 3.87 -11.19
C LEU A 234 15.57 5.24 -10.69
N CYS A 235 14.41 5.28 -10.06
CA CYS A 235 13.88 6.48 -9.42
C CYS A 235 13.32 6.16 -8.04
N VAL A 236 13.01 7.19 -7.28
CA VAL A 236 12.24 7.07 -6.05
C VAL A 236 10.94 7.84 -6.17
N ASP A 237 9.90 7.32 -5.55
CA ASP A 237 8.65 8.05 -5.40
C ASP A 237 8.77 9.14 -4.32
N GLU A 238 7.66 9.83 -4.04
CA GLU A 238 7.58 10.84 -2.99
C GLU A 238 7.82 10.32 -1.56
N ASP A 239 7.65 9.01 -1.35
CA ASP A 239 7.87 8.32 -0.07
C ASP A 239 9.31 7.75 0.02
N SER A 240 10.18 8.09 -0.94
CA SER A 240 11.54 7.54 -1.08
C SER A 240 11.58 6.03 -1.32
N VAL A 241 10.51 5.45 -1.86
CA VAL A 241 10.46 4.03 -2.23
C VAL A 241 11.09 3.84 -3.61
N LEU A 242 12.06 2.92 -3.67
CA LEU A 242 12.71 2.54 -4.92
C LEU A 242 11.70 2.02 -5.95
N SER A 243 11.74 2.61 -7.14
CA SER A 243 10.82 2.36 -8.23
C SER A 243 11.54 2.38 -9.58
N LEU A 244 10.90 1.79 -10.60
CA LEU A 244 11.37 1.80 -11.97
C LEU A 244 10.53 2.75 -12.82
N LYS A 245 11.16 3.42 -13.79
CA LYS A 245 10.47 4.19 -14.83
C LYS A 245 9.83 3.29 -15.89
N ARG A 246 10.43 2.12 -16.15
CA ARG A 246 9.92 1.08 -17.06
C ARG A 246 10.65 -0.26 -16.85
N LEU A 247 10.13 -1.31 -17.48
CA LEU A 247 10.83 -2.57 -17.72
C LEU A 247 11.59 -2.49 -19.04
N HIS A 248 12.80 -3.02 -19.07
CA HIS A 248 13.62 -3.15 -20.26
C HIS A 248 13.45 -4.53 -20.90
N ASP A 249 13.52 -4.57 -22.23
CA ASP A 249 13.35 -5.78 -23.02
C ASP A 249 14.46 -6.80 -22.72
N PRO A 250 14.11 -8.09 -22.49
CA PRO A 250 15.09 -9.16 -22.37
C PRO A 250 16.05 -9.26 -23.57
N THR A 251 15.58 -8.97 -24.79
CA THR A 251 16.33 -9.18 -26.04
C THR A 251 17.30 -8.05 -26.41
N ALA A 252 17.17 -6.88 -25.77
CA ALA A 252 17.98 -5.68 -26.05
C ALA A 252 19.46 -5.84 -25.66
N HIS A 253 19.73 -6.72 -24.70
CA HIS A 253 21.07 -6.96 -24.16
C HIS A 253 21.48 -8.41 -24.41
N PRO A 254 22.20 -8.72 -25.51
CA PRO A 254 22.61 -10.09 -25.86
C PRO A 254 23.53 -10.76 -24.83
N GLU A 255 23.98 -10.01 -23.81
CA GLU A 255 24.67 -10.49 -22.61
C GLU A 255 23.69 -10.66 -21.43
N GLN A 256 22.48 -11.18 -21.68
CA GLN A 256 21.56 -11.50 -20.59
C GLN A 256 22.28 -12.41 -19.57
N PRO A 257 22.26 -12.06 -18.28
CA PRO A 257 22.99 -12.83 -17.31
C PRO A 257 22.38 -14.22 -17.16
N THR A 258 23.22 -15.26 -17.29
CA THR A 258 22.93 -16.55 -16.68
C THR A 258 22.74 -16.37 -15.16
N ALA A 259 21.97 -17.25 -14.50
CA ALA A 259 21.77 -17.16 -13.04
C ALA A 259 23.08 -16.95 -12.25
N ALA A 260 24.20 -17.52 -12.71
CA ALA A 260 25.53 -17.37 -12.10
C ALA A 260 26.26 -16.05 -12.42
N SER A 261 26.01 -15.41 -13.56
CA SER A 261 26.57 -14.09 -13.91
C SER A 261 25.63 -12.93 -13.54
N SER A 262 24.44 -13.23 -13.02
CA SER A 262 23.38 -12.28 -12.72
C SER A 262 23.76 -11.29 -11.62
N LEU A 263 24.16 -11.79 -10.46
CA LEU A 263 24.56 -10.94 -9.33
C LEU A 263 25.78 -10.10 -9.65
N THR A 264 26.71 -10.59 -10.47
CA THR A 264 27.89 -9.83 -10.90
C THR A 264 27.52 -8.48 -11.51
N HIS A 265 26.54 -8.47 -12.43
CA HIS A 265 26.07 -7.24 -13.07
C HIS A 265 25.35 -6.31 -12.10
N LEU A 266 24.56 -6.86 -11.17
CA LEU A 266 23.94 -6.07 -10.12
C LEU A 266 25.00 -5.41 -9.22
N GLY A 267 26.07 -6.14 -8.88
CA GLY A 267 27.21 -5.60 -8.13
C GLY A 267 27.96 -4.50 -8.88
N GLU A 268 28.09 -4.62 -10.21
CA GLU A 268 28.67 -3.56 -11.05
C GLU A 268 27.79 -2.31 -11.06
N ALA A 269 26.47 -2.46 -11.19
CA ALA A 269 25.53 -1.34 -11.12
C ALA A 269 25.58 -0.64 -9.75
N TRP A 270 25.59 -1.41 -8.66
CA TRP A 270 25.76 -0.88 -7.30
C TRP A 270 27.06 -0.11 -7.14
N LEU A 271 28.17 -0.67 -7.64
CA LEU A 271 29.46 -0.01 -7.58
C LEU A 271 29.46 1.32 -8.34
N GLN A 272 28.83 1.37 -9.51
CA GLN A 272 28.68 2.61 -10.27
C GLN A 272 27.86 3.66 -9.51
N LEU A 273 26.70 3.29 -8.96
CA LEU A 273 25.86 4.21 -8.18
C LEU A 273 26.59 4.75 -6.95
N LEU A 274 27.18 3.87 -6.14
CA LEU A 274 27.89 4.23 -4.91
C LEU A 274 29.11 5.12 -5.19
N THR A 275 29.86 4.84 -6.26
CA THR A 275 31.03 5.63 -6.63
C THR A 275 30.65 7.00 -7.18
N GLN A 276 29.56 7.10 -7.96
CA GLN A 276 29.06 8.38 -8.48
C GLN A 276 28.42 9.28 -7.42
N ALA A 277 27.96 8.69 -6.31
CA ALA A 277 27.34 9.41 -5.21
C ALA A 277 28.35 10.08 -4.27
N GLU A 278 29.60 9.61 -4.23
CA GLU A 278 30.63 10.04 -3.26
C GLU A 278 30.13 10.05 -1.80
N HIS A 279 29.20 9.15 -1.45
CA HIS A 279 28.48 9.19 -0.18
C HIS A 279 29.41 8.90 1.01
N PRO A 280 29.44 9.77 2.04
CA PRO A 280 30.26 9.55 3.23
C PRO A 280 29.83 8.27 3.97
N GLY A 281 30.80 7.45 4.38
CA GLY A 281 30.54 6.20 5.13
C GLY A 281 30.14 4.98 4.27
N ALA A 282 30.05 5.12 2.95
CA ALA A 282 29.70 4.04 2.03
C ALA A 282 30.83 3.03 1.75
N ASP A 283 32.02 3.18 2.35
CA ASP A 283 33.19 2.30 2.08
C ASP A 283 32.87 0.81 2.24
N SER A 284 32.07 0.45 3.26
CA SER A 284 31.68 -0.95 3.50
C SER A 284 30.74 -1.46 2.41
N LEU A 285 29.83 -0.61 1.93
CA LEU A 285 28.90 -0.92 0.83
C LEU A 285 29.65 -1.01 -0.51
N ILE A 286 30.61 -0.11 -0.76
CA ILE A 286 31.49 -0.14 -1.94
C ILE A 286 32.30 -1.44 -1.96
N ASN A 287 32.86 -1.84 -0.82
CA ASN A 287 33.58 -3.12 -0.72
C ASN A 287 32.66 -4.31 -1.03
N LEU A 288 31.45 -4.34 -0.48
CA LEU A 288 30.47 -5.38 -0.78
C LEU A 288 30.13 -5.43 -2.28
N ALA A 289 29.82 -4.28 -2.88
CA ALA A 289 29.54 -4.17 -4.32
C ALA A 289 30.71 -4.70 -5.18
N GLN A 290 31.96 -4.41 -4.80
CA GLN A 290 33.14 -4.97 -5.48
C GLN A 290 33.27 -6.49 -5.36
N LEU A 291 32.91 -7.06 -4.20
CA LEU A 291 32.95 -8.52 -4.00
C LEU A 291 31.87 -9.22 -4.84
N ILE A 292 30.67 -8.62 -4.91
CA ILE A 292 29.57 -9.07 -5.78
C ILE A 292 30.00 -9.00 -7.25
N ALA A 293 30.54 -7.85 -7.70
CA ALA A 293 31.03 -7.65 -9.07
C ALA A 293 32.20 -8.59 -9.45
N ARG A 294 32.87 -9.21 -8.49
CA ARG A 294 33.91 -10.23 -8.74
C ARG A 294 33.36 -11.66 -8.80
N GLY A 295 32.05 -11.84 -8.62
CA GLY A 295 31.39 -13.14 -8.62
C GLY A 295 31.68 -13.98 -7.36
N GLN A 296 31.96 -13.33 -6.22
CA GLN A 296 32.21 -14.05 -4.96
C GLN A 296 30.94 -14.56 -4.27
N PHE A 297 29.77 -14.09 -4.71
CA PHE A 297 28.48 -14.50 -4.18
C PHE A 297 27.66 -15.17 -5.27
N THR A 298 27.06 -16.31 -4.93
CA THR A 298 26.21 -17.10 -5.85
C THR A 298 24.74 -17.12 -5.43
N SER A 299 24.41 -16.56 -4.26
CA SER A 299 23.04 -16.48 -3.73
C SER A 299 22.75 -15.05 -3.24
N PRO A 300 21.57 -14.48 -3.57
CA PRO A 300 21.09 -13.20 -3.03
C PRO A 300 21.04 -13.19 -1.50
N ASP A 301 20.70 -14.31 -0.86
CA ASP A 301 20.58 -14.38 0.61
C ASP A 301 21.91 -14.13 1.31
N VAL A 302 23.01 -14.58 0.72
CA VAL A 302 24.35 -14.30 1.26
C VAL A 302 24.66 -12.80 1.17
N VAL A 303 24.20 -12.14 0.10
CA VAL A 303 24.33 -10.68 -0.03
C VAL A 303 23.47 -9.97 1.02
N ARG A 304 22.22 -10.42 1.25
CA ARG A 304 21.37 -9.91 2.34
C ARG A 304 22.08 -10.04 3.68
N GLN A 305 22.68 -11.19 3.98
CA GLN A 305 23.45 -11.40 5.21
C GLN A 305 24.61 -10.40 5.38
N HIS A 306 25.30 -10.04 4.30
CA HIS A 306 26.37 -9.04 4.37
C HIS A 306 25.81 -7.62 4.56
N LEU A 307 24.71 -7.27 3.89
CA LEU A 307 24.01 -6.00 4.13
C LEU A 307 23.56 -5.89 5.59
N ARG A 308 23.07 -6.98 6.19
CA ARG A 308 22.71 -7.08 7.62
C ARG A 308 23.89 -6.75 8.52
N LEU A 309 25.03 -7.43 8.31
CA LEU A 309 26.24 -7.18 9.08
C LEU A 309 26.72 -5.72 8.95
N ILE A 310 26.55 -5.10 7.79
CA ILE A 310 26.91 -3.69 7.60
C ILE A 310 25.95 -2.79 8.39
N ALA A 311 24.64 -3.06 8.37
CA ALA A 311 23.66 -2.32 9.17
C ALA A 311 23.99 -2.39 10.67
N ASP A 312 24.21 -3.58 11.22
CA ASP A 312 24.57 -3.78 12.63
C ASP A 312 25.86 -3.04 13.03
N ASN A 313 26.86 -3.01 12.14
CA ASN A 313 28.10 -2.29 12.37
C ASN A 313 27.94 -0.76 12.32
N LEU A 314 27.01 -0.26 11.52
CA LEU A 314 26.65 1.15 11.49
C LEU A 314 25.95 1.56 12.79
N GLU A 315 25.15 0.68 13.39
CA GLU A 315 24.58 0.88 14.73
C GLU A 315 25.66 0.98 15.81
N GLN A 316 26.64 0.07 15.80
CA GLN A 316 27.68 -0.01 16.84
C GLN A 316 28.72 1.13 16.80
N LYS A 317 28.95 1.76 15.65
CA LYS A 317 29.91 2.86 15.50
C LYS A 317 29.36 4.23 15.89
N SER A 318 28.11 4.30 16.33
CA SER A 318 27.49 5.52 16.80
C SER A 318 28.10 5.99 18.14
N PRO A 319 28.38 7.29 18.33
CA PRO A 319 29.15 7.79 19.47
C PRO A 319 28.48 7.61 20.84
N VAL A 320 27.24 7.12 20.92
CA VAL A 320 26.51 6.93 22.19
C VAL A 320 26.73 5.55 22.81
N ALA A 321 26.99 4.51 22.00
CA ALA A 321 27.32 3.17 22.50
C ALA A 321 28.63 3.12 23.32
N ALA A 322 29.60 4.00 23.02
CA ALA A 322 30.83 4.14 23.80
C ALA A 322 30.58 4.73 25.20
N ILE A 323 29.52 5.52 25.38
CA ILE A 323 29.18 6.14 26.67
C ILE A 323 28.43 5.13 27.55
N ALA A 324 27.55 4.30 26.96
CA ALA A 324 26.82 3.24 27.68
C ALA A 324 27.76 2.13 28.21
N ALA A 325 28.86 1.85 27.53
CA ALA A 325 29.86 0.87 28.00
C ALA A 325 30.71 1.37 29.19
N THR A 326 30.65 2.67 29.53
CA THR A 326 31.49 3.25 30.60
C THR A 326 30.78 3.33 31.96
N SER A 327 29.48 3.04 32.02
CA SER A 327 28.66 3.11 33.26
C SER A 327 28.43 1.76 33.95
N LEU A 328 29.03 0.67 33.48
CA LEU A 328 28.96 -0.65 34.11
C LEU A 328 30.35 -1.24 34.37
N SER A 329 31.14 -0.61 35.24
CA SER A 329 32.25 -1.32 35.90
C SER A 329 32.68 -0.66 37.21
N GLU A 330 32.07 -1.09 38.32
CA GLU A 330 32.70 -1.07 39.65
C GLU A 330 32.71 -2.50 40.21
N SER A 331 33.84 -3.21 40.07
CA SER A 331 34.68 -3.64 41.21
C SER A 331 35.58 -4.86 40.92
N VAL A 332 36.78 -4.76 41.50
CA VAL A 332 37.82 -5.77 41.82
C VAL A 332 39.04 -5.89 40.87
N ALA A 333 40.21 -5.81 41.51
CA ALA A 333 41.56 -5.46 41.06
C ALA A 333 42.42 -6.52 40.32
N MET A 334 43.22 -6.02 39.34
CA MET A 334 44.67 -6.21 39.00
C MET A 334 45.36 -7.62 38.93
N PRO A 335 46.49 -7.82 38.17
CA PRO A 335 47.14 -6.96 37.15
C PRO A 335 47.63 -7.65 35.83
N ALA A 336 47.84 -6.79 34.81
CA ALA A 336 48.88 -6.74 33.76
C ALA A 336 49.19 -7.92 32.79
N SER A 337 48.93 -7.70 31.50
CA SER A 337 49.99 -7.60 30.47
C SER A 337 49.50 -7.03 29.14
N SER A 338 50.40 -6.27 28.53
CA SER A 338 50.35 -5.45 27.33
C SER A 338 50.17 -6.20 26.01
N VAL A 339 49.29 -5.72 25.12
CA VAL A 339 49.50 -5.70 23.66
C VAL A 339 48.79 -4.47 23.06
N VAL A 340 49.51 -3.70 22.26
CA VAL A 340 49.05 -2.54 21.47
C VAL A 340 48.35 -3.07 20.19
N PRO A 341 47.17 -2.57 19.76
CA PRO A 341 46.59 -3.02 18.51
C PRO A 341 47.24 -2.28 17.33
N ASN A 342 47.82 -3.06 16.42
CA ASN A 342 48.31 -2.61 15.13
C ASN A 342 47.11 -2.48 14.18
N GLY A 343 47.01 -1.37 13.44
CA GLY A 343 45.96 -1.15 12.46
C GLY A 343 45.95 -2.22 11.37
N GLY A 344 44.79 -2.83 11.13
CA GLY A 344 44.59 -3.86 10.11
C GLY A 344 43.12 -3.99 9.73
N ASN A 345 42.87 -4.08 8.43
CA ASN A 345 41.58 -4.13 7.75
C ASN A 345 40.71 -5.36 8.20
N PRO A 346 39.42 -5.21 8.59
CA PRO A 346 38.63 -6.32 9.16
C PRO A 346 38.17 -7.38 8.15
N LEU A 347 38.22 -7.10 6.84
CA LEU A 347 37.67 -7.98 5.80
C LEU A 347 38.59 -9.15 5.39
N ALA A 348 39.80 -9.25 5.94
CA ALA A 348 40.81 -10.20 5.45
C ALA A 348 40.82 -11.57 6.18
N ASN A 349 40.05 -11.76 7.25
CA ASN A 349 40.10 -13.00 8.05
C ASN A 349 38.70 -13.53 8.39
N LEU A 350 38.06 -14.23 7.45
CA LEU A 350 36.96 -15.15 7.76
C LEU A 350 37.23 -16.49 7.05
N PRO A 351 37.28 -17.63 7.77
CA PRO A 351 37.49 -18.94 7.16
C PRO A 351 36.19 -19.46 6.51
N LEU A 352 36.27 -19.75 5.20
CA LEU A 352 35.20 -20.20 4.30
C LEU A 352 34.76 -21.67 4.52
N SER A 353 34.73 -22.17 5.76
CA SER A 353 34.48 -23.60 5.98
C SER A 353 33.82 -23.90 7.33
N SER A 354 32.56 -23.53 7.51
CA SER A 354 31.72 -24.09 8.56
C SER A 354 30.23 -23.72 8.42
N LEU A 355 29.60 -23.95 7.26
CA LEU A 355 28.15 -23.88 7.13
C LEU A 355 27.67 -24.91 6.08
N ARG A 356 27.58 -26.15 6.52
CA ARG A 356 26.63 -27.15 6.00
C ARG A 356 25.96 -27.70 7.23
N ASP A 357 24.67 -27.44 7.37
CA ASP A 357 23.64 -28.42 7.74
C ASP A 357 22.28 -27.71 7.81
N ASP A 358 21.40 -28.18 6.92
CA ASP A 358 19.95 -28.39 7.02
C ASP A 358 19.13 -27.62 8.07
N ASP A 359 18.28 -26.71 7.58
CA ASP A 359 16.84 -26.62 7.89
C ASP A 359 16.19 -25.69 6.83
N GLU A 360 15.36 -26.27 5.95
CA GLU A 360 14.43 -25.54 5.07
C GLU A 360 13.18 -25.13 5.88
N ASP A 361 12.62 -23.96 5.58
CA ASP A 361 11.42 -23.33 6.16
C ASP A 361 11.51 -22.76 7.59
N ASP A 362 12.14 -21.58 7.71
CA ASP A 362 11.66 -20.40 8.46
C ASP A 362 12.83 -19.42 8.59
N THR A 363 13.04 -18.58 7.57
CA THR A 363 14.00 -17.48 7.68
C THR A 363 13.31 -16.29 8.36
N PRO A 364 13.85 -15.74 9.45
CA PRO A 364 13.31 -14.51 10.03
C PRO A 364 13.51 -13.36 9.03
N THR A 365 12.39 -12.82 8.52
CA THR A 365 12.32 -11.52 7.85
C THR A 365 12.84 -10.47 8.82
N ILE A 366 13.84 -9.69 8.41
CA ILE A 366 14.30 -8.57 9.22
C ILE A 366 13.30 -7.44 9.08
N VAL A 367 12.71 -7.06 10.21
CA VAL A 367 12.04 -5.78 10.36
C VAL A 367 13.10 -4.80 10.85
N LEU A 368 13.61 -3.95 9.94
CA LEU A 368 14.38 -2.78 10.36
C LEU A 368 13.51 -1.99 11.34
N PRO A 369 14.06 -1.42 12.43
CA PRO A 369 13.25 -0.60 13.33
C PRO A 369 12.68 0.55 12.50
N MET A 370 11.36 0.59 12.33
CA MET A 370 10.70 1.61 11.52
C MET A 370 10.23 2.78 12.41
N LYS A 371 10.33 4.00 11.88
CA LYS A 371 9.70 5.19 12.45
C LYS A 371 8.60 5.67 11.52
N LEU A 372 7.54 6.18 12.13
CA LEU A 372 6.46 6.85 11.41
C LEU A 372 7.01 8.06 10.64
N SER A 373 6.76 8.13 9.34
CA SER A 373 7.16 9.23 8.46
C SER A 373 5.99 10.19 8.20
N SER A 374 4.78 9.67 7.99
CA SER A 374 3.53 10.42 7.95
C SER A 374 2.37 9.61 8.48
N LEU A 375 1.30 10.33 8.84
CA LEU A 375 0.05 9.77 9.29
C LEU A 375 -1.05 10.70 8.78
N ASP A 376 -1.86 10.18 7.86
CA ASP A 376 -3.00 10.90 7.30
C ASP A 376 -4.27 10.16 7.71
N GLU A 377 -5.35 10.89 7.94
CA GLU A 377 -6.63 10.30 8.33
C GLU A 377 -7.81 10.93 7.58
N ALA A 378 -8.88 10.17 7.42
CA ALA A 378 -10.17 10.67 6.99
C ALA A 378 -11.28 9.85 7.65
N GLY A 379 -12.35 10.50 8.09
CA GLY A 379 -13.49 9.84 8.72
C GLY A 379 -14.79 10.34 8.14
N ARG A 380 -15.72 9.42 7.86
CA ARG A 380 -17.05 9.77 7.36
C ARG A 380 -18.10 8.85 7.96
N THR A 381 -19.26 9.43 8.24
CA THR A 381 -20.45 8.72 8.68
C THR A 381 -21.66 9.15 7.85
N ASP A 382 -22.59 8.26 7.60
CA ASP A 382 -23.80 8.46 6.83
C ASP A 382 -24.97 7.69 7.46
N ILE A 383 -26.18 8.27 7.40
CA ILE A 383 -27.38 7.65 7.96
C ILE A 383 -27.73 6.33 7.24
N GLY A 384 -27.27 6.14 6.01
CA GLY A 384 -27.78 5.10 5.14
C GLY A 384 -29.04 5.55 4.41
N ARG A 385 -29.60 4.66 3.59
CA ARG A 385 -30.76 4.95 2.74
C ARG A 385 -32.11 4.63 3.41
N GLN A 386 -32.13 3.82 4.46
CA GLN A 386 -33.37 3.33 5.08
C GLN A 386 -33.56 3.71 6.56
N ARG A 387 -32.53 4.20 7.25
CA ARG A 387 -32.65 4.65 8.65
C ARG A 387 -33.14 6.10 8.70
N ASP A 388 -33.82 6.46 9.80
CA ASP A 388 -34.28 7.83 10.05
C ASP A 388 -33.24 8.68 10.81
N HIS A 389 -32.31 8.02 11.52
CA HIS A 389 -31.31 8.62 12.38
C HIS A 389 -29.97 7.88 12.25
N ASN A 390 -28.89 8.58 12.59
CA ASN A 390 -27.56 7.98 12.69
C ASN A 390 -27.26 7.67 14.17
N GLU A 391 -27.15 6.40 14.51
CA GLU A 391 -26.77 5.90 15.83
C GLU A 391 -25.26 5.64 15.92
N ASP A 392 -24.54 5.65 14.79
CA ASP A 392 -23.09 5.62 14.79
C ASP A 392 -22.48 6.95 15.24
N TYR A 393 -21.32 6.85 15.88
CA TYR A 393 -20.50 8.00 16.20
C TYR A 393 -19.02 7.64 16.12
N PHE A 394 -18.20 8.59 15.67
CA PHE A 394 -16.75 8.42 15.67
C PHE A 394 -16.04 9.64 16.23
N GLY A 395 -14.82 9.40 16.73
CA GLY A 395 -13.93 10.44 17.23
C GLY A 395 -12.54 10.29 16.63
N ILE A 396 -11.99 11.41 16.14
CA ILE A 396 -10.61 11.52 15.68
C ILE A 396 -9.93 12.60 16.51
N TYR A 397 -8.95 12.21 17.31
CA TYR A 397 -8.20 13.11 18.16
C TYR A 397 -6.72 12.97 17.85
N THR A 398 -6.16 13.97 17.17
CA THR A 398 -4.77 13.93 16.73
C THR A 398 -3.90 14.88 17.54
N ASN A 399 -2.74 14.38 17.95
CA ASN A 399 -1.66 15.20 18.48
C ASN A 399 -0.39 14.78 17.75
N PHE A 400 -0.18 15.46 16.64
CA PHE A 400 0.89 15.18 15.70
C PHE A 400 1.91 16.32 15.70
N GLN A 401 3.17 16.00 15.99
CA GLN A 401 4.27 16.94 15.93
C GLN A 401 5.24 16.51 14.84
N ARG A 402 5.41 17.38 13.85
CA ARG A 402 6.44 17.26 12.82
C ARG A 402 7.55 18.26 13.10
N LEU A 403 8.76 17.75 13.30
CA LEU A 403 9.97 18.56 13.33
C LEU A 403 10.79 18.24 12.08
N GLU A 404 11.11 19.27 11.33
CA GLU A 404 11.91 19.16 10.11
C GLU A 404 13.19 19.97 10.30
N THR A 405 14.32 19.29 10.15
CA THR A 405 15.66 19.88 10.28
C THR A 405 16.50 19.44 9.08
N PRO A 406 17.61 20.14 8.79
CA PRO A 406 18.57 19.65 7.79
C PRO A 406 19.08 18.24 8.08
N ASN A 407 19.10 17.83 9.35
CA ASN A 407 19.56 16.51 9.79
C ASN A 407 18.45 15.44 9.73
N GLY A 408 17.27 15.76 9.20
CA GLY A 408 16.16 14.83 9.02
C GLY A 408 14.83 15.28 9.62
N ARG A 409 13.82 14.44 9.38
CA ARG A 409 12.44 14.60 9.83
C ARG A 409 12.15 13.67 11.02
N THR A 410 11.63 14.25 12.10
CA THR A 410 11.12 13.52 13.26
C THR A 410 9.63 13.75 13.39
N VAL A 411 8.88 12.66 13.52
CA VAL A 411 7.44 12.68 13.74
C VAL A 411 7.14 12.09 15.10
N ARG A 412 6.27 12.75 15.86
CA ARG A 412 5.66 12.20 17.06
C ARG A 412 4.15 12.20 16.89
N ALA A 413 3.55 11.02 16.94
CA ALA A 413 2.11 10.84 16.82
C ALA A 413 1.55 10.34 18.15
N HIS A 414 0.49 10.97 18.63
CA HIS A 414 -0.31 10.59 19.79
C HIS A 414 -1.78 10.72 19.38
N ASN A 415 -2.23 9.82 18.52
CA ASN A 415 -3.53 9.92 17.89
C ASN A 415 -4.48 8.84 18.44
N LEU A 416 -5.70 9.24 18.76
CA LEU A 416 -6.79 8.38 19.22
C LEU A 416 -7.90 8.40 18.17
N TYR A 417 -8.26 7.22 17.69
CA TYR A 417 -9.35 7.00 16.76
C TYR A 417 -10.36 6.06 17.42
N ILE A 418 -11.64 6.42 17.38
CA ILE A 418 -12.73 5.66 18.00
C ILE A 418 -13.88 5.58 17.00
N LEU A 419 -14.45 4.39 16.84
CA LEU A 419 -15.71 4.17 16.17
C LEU A 419 -16.65 3.41 17.12
N CYS A 420 -17.90 3.85 17.18
CA CYS A 420 -18.95 3.28 18.00
C CYS A 420 -20.23 3.19 17.17
N ASP A 421 -20.77 1.98 17.03
CA ASP A 421 -22.08 1.70 16.45
C ASP A 421 -23.11 1.55 17.57
N GLY A 422 -24.03 2.51 17.62
CA GLY A 422 -25.01 2.64 18.69
C GLY A 422 -26.25 1.78 18.43
N MET A 423 -26.68 1.05 19.46
CA MET A 423 -27.91 0.26 19.41
C MET A 423 -28.82 0.54 20.60
N GLY A 424 -30.14 0.59 20.36
CA GLY A 424 -31.14 0.70 21.42
C GLY A 424 -32.55 0.92 20.89
N GLY A 425 -33.57 0.51 21.65
CA GLY A 425 -34.96 0.83 21.32
C GLY A 425 -35.30 2.30 21.60
N HIS A 426 -35.94 2.99 20.63
CA HIS A 426 -36.35 4.40 20.69
C HIS A 426 -35.18 5.41 20.80
N ALA A 427 -34.46 5.63 19.68
CA ALA A 427 -33.47 6.72 19.51
C ALA A 427 -32.58 6.90 20.73
N SER A 428 -31.86 5.84 21.08
CA SER A 428 -30.97 5.85 22.24
C SER A 428 -29.59 5.28 21.93
N GLY A 429 -29.38 4.67 20.76
CA GLY A 429 -28.07 4.22 20.30
C GLY A 429 -27.10 5.39 20.12
N GLU A 430 -27.57 6.50 19.55
CA GLU A 430 -26.78 7.71 19.32
C GLU A 430 -26.27 8.35 20.63
N VAL A 431 -27.03 8.19 21.72
CA VAL A 431 -26.63 8.64 23.05
C VAL A 431 -25.51 7.76 23.59
N ALA A 432 -25.61 6.44 23.41
CA ALA A 432 -24.61 5.49 23.88
C ALA A 432 -23.27 5.65 23.13
N SER A 433 -23.32 5.69 21.79
CA SER A 433 -22.12 5.84 20.95
C SER A 433 -21.41 7.18 21.19
N HIS A 434 -22.16 8.28 21.27
CA HIS A 434 -21.61 9.59 21.62
C HIS A 434 -20.97 9.61 23.02
N LEU A 435 -21.65 9.03 24.02
CA LEU A 435 -21.14 8.99 25.39
C LEU A 435 -19.86 8.16 25.49
N ALA A 436 -19.79 7.00 24.82
CA ALA A 436 -18.59 6.17 24.75
C ALA A 436 -17.39 6.96 24.22
N VAL A 437 -17.53 7.56 23.03
CA VAL A 437 -16.47 8.32 22.36
C VAL A 437 -15.99 9.48 23.25
N LYS A 438 -16.92 10.22 23.84
CA LYS A 438 -16.59 11.35 24.73
C LYS A 438 -15.85 10.89 25.99
N THR A 439 -16.34 9.84 26.66
CA THR A 439 -15.71 9.34 27.89
C THR A 439 -14.29 8.82 27.63
N LEU A 440 -14.08 8.11 26.52
CA LEU A 440 -12.77 7.61 26.13
C LEU A 440 -11.82 8.76 25.76
N GLN A 441 -12.30 9.77 25.02
CA GLN A 441 -11.54 10.98 24.74
C GLN A 441 -11.03 11.63 26.04
N ASP A 442 -11.93 11.90 26.99
CA ASP A 442 -11.59 12.56 28.25
C ASP A 442 -10.59 11.74 29.08
N TYR A 443 -10.76 10.41 29.10
CA TYR A 443 -9.85 9.49 29.78
C TYR A 443 -8.45 9.54 29.15
N PHE A 444 -8.30 9.30 27.86
CA PHE A 444 -6.98 9.26 27.22
C PHE A 444 -6.32 10.64 27.19
N GLN A 445 -7.06 11.74 27.08
CA GLN A 445 -6.49 13.08 27.21
C GLN A 445 -5.80 13.31 28.57
N THR A 446 -6.28 12.65 29.63
CA THR A 446 -5.76 12.80 31.00
C THR A 446 -4.69 11.75 31.33
N HIS A 447 -4.87 10.52 30.85
CA HIS A 447 -4.09 9.35 31.27
C HIS A 447 -3.03 8.90 30.26
N TRP A 448 -3.08 9.35 29.00
CA TRP A 448 -2.06 9.07 27.99
C TRP A 448 -1.08 10.24 27.85
N GLN A 449 0.19 10.00 28.18
CA GLN A 449 1.24 11.02 28.15
C GLN A 449 2.35 10.67 27.15
N ASN A 450 3.43 10.05 27.62
CA ASN A 450 4.68 9.98 26.86
C ASN A 450 4.95 8.61 26.21
N GLU A 451 4.19 7.59 26.57
CA GLU A 451 4.39 6.21 26.12
C GLU A 451 3.05 5.60 25.73
N MET A 452 3.08 4.51 24.96
CA MET A 452 1.90 3.72 24.65
C MET A 452 1.24 3.24 25.97
N PRO A 453 -0.07 3.47 26.19
CA PRO A 453 -0.74 3.02 27.40
C PRO A 453 -0.68 1.48 27.53
N PRO A 454 -0.41 0.95 28.72
CA PRO A 454 -0.45 -0.50 28.95
C PRO A 454 -1.89 -1.02 28.85
N ILE A 455 -2.04 -2.33 28.67
CA ILE A 455 -3.33 -3.01 28.49
C ILE A 455 -4.32 -2.68 29.61
N GLU A 456 -3.86 -2.54 30.86
CA GLU A 456 -4.67 -2.23 32.02
C GLU A 456 -5.28 -0.82 31.96
N ALA A 457 -4.53 0.16 31.46
CA ALA A 457 -5.01 1.53 31.30
C ALA A 457 -6.05 1.62 30.16
N ILE A 458 -5.80 0.92 29.04
CA ILE A 458 -6.77 0.85 27.94
C ILE A 458 -8.08 0.21 28.44
N ARG A 459 -7.97 -0.91 29.15
CA ARG A 459 -9.12 -1.62 29.73
C ARG A 459 -9.88 -0.77 30.75
N GLU A 460 -9.17 -0.02 31.60
CA GLU A 460 -9.78 0.90 32.56
C GLU A 460 -10.60 1.98 31.85
N GLY A 461 -10.06 2.62 30.80
CA GLY A 461 -10.80 3.60 30.00
C GLY A 461 -12.09 3.03 29.41
N ILE A 462 -12.04 1.81 28.88
CA ILE A 462 -13.22 1.11 28.34
C ILE A 462 -14.24 0.79 29.44
N PHE A 463 -13.79 0.37 30.62
CA PHE A 463 -14.68 0.14 31.77
C PHE A 463 -15.32 1.41 32.31
N ILE A 464 -14.63 2.55 32.26
CA ILE A 464 -15.22 3.85 32.61
C ILE A 464 -16.31 4.23 31.59
N ALA A 465 -16.05 4.04 30.29
CA ALA A 465 -17.04 4.27 29.23
C ALA A 465 -18.27 3.36 29.37
N ASN A 466 -18.05 2.06 29.61
CA ASN A 466 -19.13 1.10 29.87
C ASN A 466 -19.97 1.52 31.09
N GLN A 467 -19.32 1.88 32.19
CA GLN A 467 -19.99 2.29 33.41
C GLN A 467 -20.83 3.56 33.21
N ALA A 468 -20.34 4.54 32.44
CA ALA A 468 -21.09 5.76 32.14
C ALA A 468 -22.42 5.46 31.41
N ILE A 469 -22.38 4.59 30.39
CA ILE A 469 -23.59 4.19 29.64
C ILE A 469 -24.50 3.30 30.49
N TYR A 470 -23.92 2.43 31.32
CA TYR A 470 -24.67 1.59 32.24
C TYR A 470 -25.44 2.42 33.28
N ASP A 471 -24.79 3.42 33.87
CA ASP A 471 -25.38 4.32 34.86
C ASP A 471 -26.52 5.16 34.26
N GLU A 472 -26.36 5.63 33.03
CA GLU A 472 -27.42 6.33 32.29
C GLU A 472 -28.62 5.41 31.99
N ASN A 473 -28.37 4.13 31.68
CA ASN A 473 -29.45 3.15 31.58
C ASN A 473 -30.17 2.93 32.92
N GLN A 474 -29.45 3.00 34.06
CA GLN A 474 -30.06 2.86 35.39
C GLN A 474 -30.87 4.09 35.80
N SER A 475 -30.35 5.30 35.55
CA SER A 475 -31.01 6.56 35.89
C SER A 475 -32.36 6.71 35.18
N GLU A 476 -32.39 6.35 33.88
CA GLU A 476 -33.59 6.40 33.02
C GLU A 476 -34.48 5.14 33.16
N GLN A 477 -34.18 4.24 34.10
CA GLN A 477 -34.95 3.02 34.38
C GLN A 477 -35.17 2.13 33.14
N ARG A 478 -34.21 2.13 32.21
CA ARG A 478 -34.26 1.35 30.97
C ARG A 478 -34.07 -0.14 31.28
N SER A 479 -34.87 -0.99 30.65
CA SER A 479 -34.85 -2.45 30.87
C SER A 479 -35.05 -3.23 29.58
N GLY A 480 -34.54 -4.47 29.57
CA GLY A 480 -34.61 -5.36 28.39
C GLY A 480 -34.04 -4.70 27.14
N SER A 481 -34.78 -4.78 26.03
CA SER A 481 -34.43 -4.17 24.74
C SER A 481 -34.51 -2.64 24.72
N GLY A 482 -34.99 -2.00 25.80
CA GLY A 482 -34.99 -0.55 25.95
C GLY A 482 -33.66 0.00 26.50
N ARG A 483 -32.70 -0.87 26.86
CA ARG A 483 -31.36 -0.43 27.24
C ARG A 483 -30.59 -0.01 26.01
N MET A 484 -29.90 1.12 26.10
CA MET A 484 -28.96 1.54 25.08
C MET A 484 -27.61 0.85 25.27
N GLY A 485 -26.93 0.62 24.17
CA GLY A 485 -25.56 0.16 24.14
C GLY A 485 -24.86 0.60 22.86
N THR A 486 -23.58 0.30 22.78
CA THR A 486 -22.79 0.59 21.58
C THR A 486 -21.66 -0.41 21.45
N THR A 487 -21.24 -0.67 20.22
CA THR A 487 -19.96 -1.30 19.92
C THR A 487 -18.81 -0.32 20.22
N LEU A 488 -17.59 -0.82 20.13
CA LEU A 488 -16.36 -0.05 20.21
C LEU A 488 -15.31 -0.69 19.29
N VAL A 489 -14.70 0.13 18.43
CA VAL A 489 -13.35 -0.10 17.91
C VAL A 489 -12.52 1.12 18.25
N LEU A 490 -11.39 0.90 18.90
CA LEU A 490 -10.49 1.94 19.37
C LEU A 490 -9.08 1.65 18.87
N VAL A 491 -8.44 2.66 18.28
CA VAL A 491 -7.05 2.62 17.81
C VAL A 491 -6.27 3.78 18.43
N LEU A 492 -5.20 3.44 19.15
CA LEU A 492 -4.20 4.38 19.66
C LEU A 492 -2.94 4.27 18.80
N VAL A 493 -2.51 5.36 18.20
CA VAL A 493 -1.24 5.43 17.47
C VAL A 493 -0.23 6.24 18.28
N HIS A 494 0.81 5.56 18.77
CA HIS A 494 1.94 6.15 19.46
C HIS A 494 3.22 5.93 18.63
N ASN A 495 3.55 6.89 17.77
CA ASN A 495 4.62 6.75 16.76
C ASN A 495 4.38 5.53 15.86
N SER A 496 5.32 4.57 15.78
CA SER A 496 5.16 3.32 15.02
C SER A 496 4.41 2.21 15.77
N LYS A 497 4.00 2.44 17.03
CA LYS A 497 3.23 1.47 17.80
C LYS A 497 1.75 1.77 17.71
N VAL A 498 0.94 0.73 17.57
CA VAL A 498 -0.51 0.81 17.51
C VAL A 498 -1.10 -0.10 18.59
N ALA A 499 -2.04 0.42 19.38
CA ALA A 499 -2.87 -0.40 20.25
C ALA A 499 -4.30 -0.43 19.72
N VAL A 500 -4.89 -1.61 19.65
CA VAL A 500 -6.25 -1.84 19.17
C VAL A 500 -7.04 -2.41 20.33
N ALA A 501 -8.26 -1.91 20.53
CA ALA A 501 -9.21 -2.51 21.44
C ALA A 501 -10.61 -2.53 20.82
N HIS A 502 -11.36 -3.62 21.00
CA HIS A 502 -12.73 -3.69 20.49
C HIS A 502 -13.71 -4.44 21.41
N VAL A 503 -14.99 -4.09 21.26
CA VAL A 503 -16.16 -4.72 21.88
C VAL A 503 -17.31 -4.64 20.88
N GLY A 504 -17.99 -5.74 20.57
CA GLY A 504 -18.98 -5.79 19.49
C GLY A 504 -18.41 -6.33 18.18
N ASP A 505 -19.08 -6.00 17.08
CA ASP A 505 -18.89 -6.50 15.71
C ASP A 505 -18.42 -5.43 14.71
N SER A 506 -18.31 -4.16 15.12
CA SER A 506 -17.54 -3.19 14.34
C SER A 506 -16.09 -3.65 14.19
N ARG A 507 -15.49 -3.40 13.02
CA ARG A 507 -14.24 -4.05 12.61
C ARG A 507 -13.07 -3.08 12.44
N LEU A 508 -11.87 -3.60 12.64
CA LEU A 508 -10.62 -3.01 12.18
C LEU A 508 -9.99 -3.90 11.12
N TYR A 509 -9.64 -3.32 9.99
CA TYR A 509 -8.81 -3.94 8.97
C TYR A 509 -7.45 -3.27 8.89
N ARG A 510 -6.42 -4.05 8.57
CA ARG A 510 -5.10 -3.59 8.17
C ARG A 510 -4.87 -4.02 6.73
N LEU A 511 -4.46 -3.08 5.90
CA LEU A 511 -4.02 -3.35 4.54
C LEU A 511 -2.56 -2.93 4.40
N THR A 512 -1.71 -3.87 4.01
CA THR A 512 -0.32 -3.60 3.61
C THR A 512 -0.05 -4.12 2.21
N ARG A 513 1.01 -3.64 1.57
CA ARG A 513 1.36 -4.11 0.22
C ARG A 513 1.80 -5.56 0.23
N ARG A 514 2.56 -5.99 1.25
CA ARG A 514 3.09 -7.36 1.32
C ARG A 514 2.05 -8.38 1.76
N ARG A 515 1.19 -8.03 2.72
CA ARG A 515 0.24 -8.98 3.34
C ARG A 515 -1.17 -8.90 2.77
N GLY A 516 -1.49 -7.87 1.99
CA GLY A 516 -2.85 -7.62 1.53
C GLY A 516 -3.76 -7.17 2.67
N LEU A 517 -5.06 -7.40 2.51
CA LEU A 517 -6.08 -7.07 3.51
C LEU A 517 -6.13 -8.15 4.60
N GLU A 518 -6.10 -7.71 5.85
CA GLU A 518 -6.23 -8.54 7.04
C GLU A 518 -7.26 -7.93 7.98
N GLN A 519 -8.24 -8.72 8.42
CA GLN A 519 -9.13 -8.35 9.51
C GLN A 519 -8.41 -8.55 10.85
N ILE A 520 -8.29 -7.48 11.63
CA ILE A 520 -7.53 -7.46 12.88
C ILE A 520 -8.41 -7.83 14.08
N THR A 521 -9.68 -7.42 14.07
CA THR A 521 -10.64 -7.70 15.15
C THR A 521 -11.46 -8.95 14.87
N THR A 522 -11.90 -9.64 15.91
CA THR A 522 -12.84 -10.77 15.78
C THR A 522 -14.20 -10.39 16.35
N ASP A 523 -15.26 -10.55 15.56
CA ASP A 523 -16.60 -10.06 15.90
C ASP A 523 -17.17 -10.75 17.14
N HIS A 524 -17.77 -9.95 18.03
CA HIS A 524 -18.39 -10.46 19.26
C HIS A 524 -19.85 -10.84 19.07
N GLU A 525 -20.13 -11.78 18.17
CA GLU A 525 -21.48 -12.25 17.82
C GLU A 525 -21.67 -13.75 18.10
N VAL A 526 -22.93 -14.22 18.08
CA VAL A 526 -23.26 -15.62 18.37
C VAL A 526 -22.59 -16.56 17.36
N GLY A 527 -22.62 -16.22 16.07
CA GLY A 527 -22.01 -17.02 14.99
C GLY A 527 -20.54 -17.27 15.27
N GLN A 528 -19.77 -16.19 15.43
CA GLN A 528 -18.33 -16.25 15.72
C GLN A 528 -18.01 -17.03 17.01
N ARG A 529 -18.81 -16.86 18.07
CA ARG A 529 -18.65 -17.65 19.30
C ARG A 529 -18.87 -19.15 19.07
N GLU A 530 -19.82 -19.54 18.23
CA GLU A 530 -20.03 -20.96 17.92
C GLU A 530 -18.90 -21.52 17.04
N ILE A 531 -18.32 -20.72 16.14
CA ILE A 531 -17.12 -21.09 15.37
C ILE A 531 -15.95 -21.38 16.32
N GLN A 532 -15.71 -20.51 17.31
CA GLN A 532 -14.71 -20.72 18.35
C GLN A 532 -14.94 -21.98 19.19
N ARG A 533 -16.18 -22.50 19.24
CA ARG A 533 -16.54 -23.77 19.88
C ARG A 533 -16.41 -24.98 18.96
N GLY A 534 -15.91 -24.79 17.74
CA GLY A 534 -15.68 -25.84 16.74
C GLY A 534 -16.92 -26.16 15.89
N ILE A 535 -17.90 -25.27 15.83
CA ILE A 535 -18.98 -25.37 14.84
C ILE A 535 -18.47 -24.84 13.51
N ASP A 536 -18.83 -25.53 12.42
CA ASP A 536 -18.50 -25.10 11.07
C ASP A 536 -19.09 -23.71 10.75
N PRO A 537 -18.36 -22.79 10.08
CA PRO A 537 -18.82 -21.43 9.80
C PRO A 537 -20.19 -21.36 9.13
N ASP A 538 -20.44 -22.18 8.10
CA ASP A 538 -21.73 -22.17 7.38
C ASP A 538 -22.88 -22.56 8.33
N ALA A 539 -22.63 -23.54 9.20
CA ALA A 539 -23.60 -23.95 10.20
C ALA A 539 -23.81 -22.89 11.28
N ALA A 540 -22.75 -22.20 11.71
CA ALA A 540 -22.83 -21.16 12.73
C ALA A 540 -23.64 -19.95 12.26
N TYR A 541 -23.41 -19.48 11.02
CA TYR A 541 -24.10 -18.33 10.44
C TYR A 541 -25.49 -18.66 9.85
N SER A 542 -25.82 -19.94 9.65
CA SER A 542 -27.19 -20.35 9.30
C SER A 542 -28.22 -20.14 10.42
N ARG A 543 -27.77 -19.82 11.64
CA ARG A 543 -28.63 -19.63 12.80
C ARG A 543 -29.38 -18.30 12.72
N PRO A 544 -30.67 -18.25 13.13
CA PRO A 544 -31.43 -17.00 13.17
C PRO A 544 -30.86 -15.94 14.11
N ASP A 545 -30.08 -16.35 15.11
CA ASP A 545 -29.46 -15.49 16.11
C ASP A 545 -27.97 -15.26 15.87
N ALA A 546 -27.41 -15.69 14.73
CA ALA A 546 -25.97 -15.65 14.46
C ALA A 546 -25.36 -14.25 14.65
N TYR A 547 -26.01 -13.23 14.09
CA TYR A 547 -25.60 -11.83 14.15
C TYR A 547 -25.97 -11.12 15.46
N GLN A 548 -26.47 -11.85 16.46
CA GLN A 548 -26.76 -11.24 17.75
C GLN A 548 -25.47 -10.97 18.52
N LEU A 549 -25.24 -9.72 18.89
CA LEU A 549 -24.12 -9.33 19.75
C LEU A 549 -24.11 -10.09 21.09
N THR A 550 -22.93 -10.57 21.45
CA THR A 550 -22.66 -11.30 22.70
C THR A 550 -22.21 -10.37 23.83
N GLN A 551 -21.56 -9.26 23.45
CA GLN A 551 -21.17 -8.17 24.34
C GLN A 551 -21.22 -6.81 23.62
N ALA A 552 -21.46 -5.76 24.41
CA ALA A 552 -21.47 -4.37 23.99
C ALA A 552 -21.35 -3.47 25.23
N LEU A 553 -20.96 -2.21 25.04
CA LEU A 553 -20.82 -1.24 26.11
C LEU A 553 -22.19 -0.69 26.54
N GLY A 554 -22.52 -0.74 27.83
CA GLY A 554 -23.69 -0.11 28.45
C GLY A 554 -24.82 -1.04 28.92
N PRO A 555 -25.22 -2.09 28.18
CA PRO A 555 -26.31 -2.97 28.58
C PRO A 555 -26.05 -3.73 29.88
N ARG A 556 -24.79 -3.99 30.23
CA ARG A 556 -24.37 -4.70 31.45
C ARG A 556 -23.29 -3.90 32.18
N ASP A 557 -23.10 -4.18 33.46
CA ASP A 557 -21.97 -3.62 34.21
C ASP A 557 -20.64 -4.20 33.70
N ASN A 558 -19.52 -3.76 34.27
CA ASN A 558 -18.18 -4.18 33.85
C ASN A 558 -17.91 -5.69 34.02
N THR A 559 -18.75 -6.45 34.73
CA THR A 559 -18.61 -7.91 34.81
C THR A 559 -19.11 -8.63 33.55
N GLY A 560 -19.89 -7.94 32.71
CA GLY A 560 -20.47 -8.45 31.47
C GLY A 560 -19.75 -8.03 30.20
N VAL A 561 -18.58 -7.37 30.30
CA VAL A 561 -17.78 -6.87 29.17
C VAL A 561 -16.34 -7.35 29.35
N ASP A 562 -15.77 -7.96 28.32
CA ASP A 562 -14.38 -8.40 28.27
C ASP A 562 -13.74 -7.87 26.98
N PRO A 563 -13.14 -6.67 27.01
CA PRO A 563 -12.56 -6.06 25.82
C PRO A 563 -11.31 -6.83 25.36
N GLU A 564 -11.28 -7.16 24.07
CA GLU A 564 -10.10 -7.69 23.42
C GLU A 564 -9.14 -6.54 23.10
N ILE A 565 -7.86 -6.68 23.48
CA ILE A 565 -6.84 -5.64 23.33
C ILE A 565 -5.58 -6.28 22.77
N GLN A 566 -5.03 -5.70 21.70
CA GLN A 566 -3.82 -6.16 21.05
C GLN A 566 -2.92 -5.00 20.63
N PHE A 567 -1.63 -5.29 20.46
CA PHE A 567 -0.62 -4.32 20.04
C PHE A 567 -0.03 -4.74 18.70
N LEU A 568 0.10 -3.78 17.80
CA LEU A 568 0.70 -3.94 16.48
C LEU A 568 1.88 -2.97 16.34
N ASP A 569 2.89 -3.38 15.60
CA ASP A 569 3.95 -2.50 15.13
C ASP A 569 3.73 -2.19 13.64
N LEU A 570 3.97 -0.94 13.25
CA LEU A 570 3.98 -0.51 11.86
C LEU A 570 5.37 -0.78 11.27
N ASP A 571 5.54 -1.97 10.71
CA ASP A 571 6.75 -2.50 10.08
C ASP A 571 6.86 -2.17 8.58
N GLU A 572 5.74 -1.82 7.96
CA GLU A 572 5.64 -1.33 6.59
C GLU A 572 4.49 -0.32 6.46
N ASP A 573 4.40 0.33 5.30
CA ASP A 573 3.28 1.23 5.00
C ASP A 573 1.94 0.48 5.15
N ALA A 574 1.03 1.09 5.90
CA ALA A 574 -0.24 0.48 6.24
C ALA A 574 -1.40 1.45 6.05
N LEU A 575 -2.52 0.92 5.58
CA LEU A 575 -3.81 1.58 5.66
C LEU A 575 -4.66 0.81 6.68
N LEU A 576 -5.06 1.50 7.75
CA LEU A 576 -5.99 0.97 8.73
C LEU A 576 -7.40 1.49 8.40
N LEU A 577 -8.39 0.60 8.44
CA LEU A 577 -9.80 0.92 8.25
C LEU A 577 -10.58 0.50 9.49
N LEU A 578 -11.14 1.46 10.22
CA LEU A 578 -12.18 1.20 11.22
C LEU A 578 -13.53 1.34 10.55
N CYS A 579 -14.45 0.41 10.75
CA CYS A 579 -15.79 0.52 10.20
C CYS A 579 -16.89 -0.11 11.06
N SER A 580 -18.12 0.42 10.94
CA SER A 580 -19.34 -0.24 11.45
C SER A 580 -19.77 -1.38 10.53
N ASP A 581 -20.73 -2.18 11.00
CA ASP A 581 -21.30 -3.29 10.25
C ASP A 581 -21.95 -2.83 8.93
N GLY A 582 -22.50 -1.62 8.89
CA GLY A 582 -23.05 -1.00 7.68
C GLY A 582 -22.04 -0.89 6.54
N LEU A 583 -20.73 -0.90 6.80
CA LEU A 583 -19.71 -1.07 5.76
C LEU A 583 -19.30 -2.53 5.56
N SER A 584 -19.05 -3.29 6.62
CA SER A 584 -18.41 -4.61 6.53
C SER A 584 -19.36 -5.77 6.23
N ASP A 585 -20.66 -5.62 6.47
CA ASP A 585 -21.65 -6.65 6.22
C ASP A 585 -21.61 -7.16 4.78
N ASN A 586 -21.97 -8.44 4.59
CA ASN A 586 -21.94 -9.13 3.31
C ASN A 586 -20.55 -9.18 2.66
N ASP A 587 -19.48 -9.19 3.48
CA ASP A 587 -18.08 -9.26 3.07
C ASP A 587 -17.68 -8.15 2.07
N LEU A 588 -18.32 -6.98 2.17
CA LEU A 588 -18.19 -5.91 1.19
C LEU A 588 -16.75 -5.36 1.14
N VAL A 589 -16.08 -5.27 2.28
CA VAL A 589 -14.69 -4.80 2.36
C VAL A 589 -13.75 -5.80 1.70
N GLU A 590 -13.91 -7.09 2.03
CA GLU A 590 -13.14 -8.21 1.52
C GLU A 590 -13.32 -8.39 0.01
N ALA A 591 -14.52 -8.14 -0.51
CA ALA A 591 -14.82 -8.24 -1.94
C ALA A 591 -14.26 -7.07 -2.77
N HIS A 592 -14.05 -5.89 -2.16
CA HIS A 592 -13.74 -4.65 -2.89
C HIS A 592 -12.44 -3.95 -2.50
N TRP A 593 -11.62 -4.50 -1.60
CA TRP A 593 -10.42 -3.83 -1.11
C TRP A 593 -9.39 -3.51 -2.19
N GLN A 594 -9.22 -4.35 -3.21
CA GLN A 594 -8.25 -4.10 -4.30
C GLN A 594 -8.60 -2.84 -5.09
N THR A 595 -9.90 -2.54 -5.22
CA THR A 595 -10.38 -1.39 -6.02
C THR A 595 -10.58 -0.13 -5.18
N HIS A 596 -10.98 -0.27 -3.91
CA HIS A 596 -11.35 0.87 -3.07
C HIS A 596 -10.36 1.19 -1.93
N LEU A 597 -9.54 0.22 -1.47
CA LEU A 597 -8.58 0.42 -0.37
C LEU A 597 -7.12 0.41 -0.85
N ALA A 598 -6.71 -0.52 -1.70
CA ALA A 598 -5.33 -0.65 -2.15
C ALA A 598 -4.75 0.63 -2.80
N PRO A 599 -5.51 1.38 -3.63
CA PRO A 599 -5.02 2.64 -4.17
C PRO A 599 -4.73 3.69 -3.09
N LEU A 600 -5.46 3.64 -1.97
CA LEU A 600 -5.37 4.61 -0.89
C LEU A 600 -4.08 4.48 -0.07
N ILE A 601 -3.32 3.39 -0.22
CA ILE A 601 -1.97 3.25 0.38
C ILE A 601 -0.99 4.28 -0.22
N SER A 602 -1.19 4.73 -1.46
CA SER A 602 -0.33 5.76 -2.08
C SER A 602 -0.48 7.11 -1.37
N SER A 603 0.61 7.82 -1.10
CA SER A 603 0.58 9.18 -0.53
C SER A 603 -0.17 10.19 -1.42
N ARG A 604 -0.18 9.99 -2.75
CA ARG A 604 -0.96 10.80 -3.73
C ARG A 604 -2.47 10.66 -3.59
N ALA A 605 -2.95 9.55 -3.02
CA ALA A 605 -4.37 9.30 -2.94
C ALA A 605 -5.03 10.23 -1.93
N ASN A 606 -6.22 10.75 -2.28
CA ASN A 606 -7.01 11.59 -1.39
C ASN A 606 -7.88 10.69 -0.49
N LEU A 607 -7.58 10.65 0.82
CA LEU A 607 -8.32 9.82 1.77
C LEU A 607 -9.76 10.26 1.97
N ASP A 608 -10.06 11.56 1.95
CA ASP A 608 -11.44 12.07 2.04
C ASP A 608 -12.29 11.58 0.87
N GLN A 609 -11.73 11.57 -0.33
CA GLN A 609 -12.40 11.01 -1.50
C GLN A 609 -12.55 9.49 -1.36
N GLY A 610 -11.51 8.79 -0.92
CA GLY A 610 -11.53 7.34 -0.69
C GLY A 610 -12.62 6.92 0.29
N VAL A 611 -12.67 7.54 1.47
CA VAL A 611 -13.71 7.25 2.48
C VAL A 611 -15.11 7.59 1.96
N SER A 612 -15.23 8.64 1.15
CA SER A 612 -16.50 9.00 0.50
C SER A 612 -16.97 7.95 -0.49
N GLN A 613 -16.05 7.37 -1.26
CA GLN A 613 -16.34 6.28 -2.19
C GLN A 613 -16.72 4.99 -1.46
N LEU A 614 -16.08 4.67 -0.33
CA LEU A 614 -16.45 3.54 0.53
C LEU A 614 -17.87 3.68 1.09
N VAL A 615 -18.22 4.86 1.59
CA VAL A 615 -19.57 5.13 2.11
C VAL A 615 -20.63 5.05 1.01
N GLU A 616 -20.33 5.52 -0.20
CA GLU A 616 -21.25 5.40 -1.33
C GLU A 616 -21.41 3.93 -1.77
N LEU A 617 -20.32 3.16 -1.80
CA LEU A 617 -20.34 1.72 -2.06
C LEU A 617 -21.22 1.00 -1.02
N ALA A 618 -21.01 1.24 0.26
CA ALA A 618 -21.85 0.70 1.33
C ALA A 618 -23.31 1.09 1.17
N ASN A 619 -23.61 2.34 0.82
CA ASN A 619 -24.98 2.78 0.58
C ASN A 619 -25.67 2.02 -0.57
N GLN A 620 -24.92 1.52 -1.54
CA GLN A 620 -25.45 0.71 -2.65
C GLN A 620 -25.77 -0.74 -2.23
N HIS A 621 -25.03 -1.30 -1.28
CA HIS A 621 -25.13 -2.70 -0.87
C HIS A 621 -25.82 -2.89 0.49
N ASN A 622 -25.41 -2.11 1.49
CA ASN A 622 -25.78 -2.22 2.91
C ASN A 622 -26.51 -0.95 3.42
N GLY A 623 -27.06 -0.12 2.53
CA GLY A 623 -27.76 1.13 2.90
C GLY A 623 -29.01 0.96 3.77
N HIS A 624 -29.28 -0.22 4.31
CA HIS A 624 -30.26 -0.45 5.37
C HIS A 624 -29.75 -0.06 6.76
N ASP A 625 -28.42 0.08 6.94
CA ASP A 625 -27.81 0.49 8.20
C ASP A 625 -27.13 1.87 8.15
N ASN A 626 -26.73 2.37 9.31
CA ASN A 626 -25.80 3.47 9.46
C ASN A 626 -24.41 3.01 9.00
N ILE A 627 -23.69 3.90 8.32
CA ILE A 627 -22.42 3.55 7.68
C ILE A 627 -21.37 4.51 8.20
N THR A 628 -20.36 3.98 8.89
CA THR A 628 -19.23 4.77 9.38
C THR A 628 -17.91 4.11 9.00
N ALA A 629 -16.99 4.92 8.49
CA ALA A 629 -15.66 4.49 8.08
C ALA A 629 -14.60 5.52 8.48
N LEU A 630 -13.49 5.07 9.05
CA LEU A 630 -12.30 5.87 9.29
C LEU A 630 -11.11 5.19 8.63
N LEU A 631 -10.40 5.95 7.80
CA LEU A 631 -9.15 5.56 7.19
C LEU A 631 -7.99 6.23 7.92
N ILE A 632 -6.94 5.46 8.19
CA ILE A 632 -5.68 5.95 8.75
C ILE A 632 -4.56 5.40 7.88
N ARG A 633 -3.92 6.25 7.09
CA ARG A 633 -2.75 5.91 6.28
C ARG A 633 -1.50 6.22 7.07
N ALA A 634 -0.81 5.18 7.51
CA ALA A 634 0.47 5.28 8.17
C ALA A 634 1.60 4.97 7.18
N LYS A 635 2.52 5.93 7.03
CA LYS A 635 3.75 5.75 6.29
C LYS A 635 4.90 5.56 7.24
N VAL A 636 5.78 4.64 6.93
CA VAL A 636 6.93 4.34 7.76
C VAL A 636 8.21 4.36 6.95
N GLN A 637 9.31 4.68 7.63
CA GLN A 637 10.64 4.69 7.07
C GLN A 637 11.61 4.13 8.11
N PRO A 638 12.82 3.68 7.74
CA PRO A 638 13.82 3.24 8.69
C PRO A 638 14.10 4.27 9.80
N ASN A 639 14.10 3.83 11.06
CA ASN A 639 14.36 4.65 12.23
C ASN A 639 15.86 4.89 12.39
N MET A 640 16.31 6.04 11.90
CA MET A 640 17.69 6.46 12.01
C MET A 640 18.09 6.97 13.41
N ASP A 641 17.12 7.32 14.26
CA ASP A 641 17.36 7.99 15.55
C ASP A 641 17.64 6.98 16.68
N SER A 642 17.10 5.76 16.59
CA SER A 642 17.45 4.64 17.49
C SER A 642 18.89 4.15 17.32
N MET A 643 19.60 4.69 16.32
CA MET A 643 20.98 4.38 16.01
C MET A 643 21.94 5.46 16.54
N LEU A 644 21.42 6.48 17.22
CA LEU A 644 22.18 7.55 17.89
C LEU A 644 21.99 7.56 19.42
N MET A 645 21.31 6.57 20.01
CA MET A 645 21.15 6.43 21.47
C MET A 645 21.91 5.25 22.06
#